data_AF-A0A9N9T913-F1
#
_entry.id   AF-A0A9N9T913-F1
#
_cell.length_a   1.000
_cell.length_b   1.000
_cell.length_c   1.000
_cell.angle_alpha   90.00
_cell.angle_beta   90.00
_cell.angle_gamma   90.00
#
_symmetry.space_group_name_H-M   'P 1'
#
loop_
_entity.id
_entity.type
_entity.pdbx_description
1 polymer ?
#
loop_
_entity_poly.entity_id
_entity_poly.type
_entity_poly.pdbx_seq_one_letter_code
_entity_poly.pdbx_strand_id
1 'polypeptide(L)'
;MPPISSLCFPYRPHDYMYDPIFTVSGPRDHYKAAIVAKMSAAKFQICPIFPNMFSDLPTRPRIQLVQRRQPAPISYRDRLAGTQAKDPHLHRPPDVRGADRSKFFVSVMNFPPKDALPYQYSPTFTIEKVAKKTKKWENQKTRNVEVETKFRESTAQTDPWEPPYKVIGKGDPELLKLDFLKWGSGLPAGMHEIQLIERARMKAAWEKEIIPDIRNENSLNQFRDYMTALELDEWAFREQEINEIQELRLQLLENMLNELHDATKTRNETKLKNYIAQREAEKQEQLVKIRRKTARELRKLESQRKGIDRKYHAVNIIDEHVDKKSEIYAPLMRHGEHPKRWHQVIDENMKRYKAQFIGVENLSTLPKWLDQATKIDKRVLHSNWPKRKLCIKQTRWTAPVLKQLHEELKGLRKGIEKYTLRLRTKLDKLIEESHTPEVEGVSEDEESKYQALVLLQNIIKGRAAQILIYEGRDTCRELIQELKHSKGLLKKQKEQKRKEKYRVKAQQRDELIQMRMVEKLQGSLGKLQGVVVGSLLDFLNKELRRLLEERKAHAMCLLNERERYVREAIEAGRRQKELRRRREHDEMFKQIVKVTQESVDVYLKDIITEGMEFVSNEAGTEYVLKLARQIEKETEDAYEELLSVDEEDEVIANMILHFVLPDVNKKLVREKITKQQKQNLKTIHDTIYSKFENLPKPAHSEINPEEIAAEVVADILTQVENHAIGEDTLFLSTIHRYPRKSDVSGTKQRVGIIVDEADALSISQLSEIAELEAYKDPLELYMSEMIEQEEEGLQFNIIPEDPEEYNFRNNVLDTIPEVDNENSSVKD
;
A
#
# COMPACT_ATOMS: atom_id res chain seq x y z
N MET A 1 -27.49 5.84 11.16
CA MET A 1 -26.15 5.56 10.60
C MET A 1 -26.07 4.06 10.35
N PRO A 2 -25.71 3.59 9.15
CA PRO A 2 -25.29 2.20 8.98
C PRO A 2 -23.84 2.06 9.50
N PRO A 3 -23.47 0.90 10.07
CA PRO A 3 -22.12 0.72 10.62
C PRO A 3 -21.10 0.59 9.50
N ILE A 4 -19.98 1.27 9.69
CA ILE A 4 -18.76 1.20 8.90
C ILE A 4 -18.11 -0.17 9.16
N SER A 5 -18.12 -1.05 8.16
CA SER A 5 -17.07 -2.04 7.88
C SER A 5 -17.52 -2.97 6.76
N SER A 6 -17.59 -2.45 5.53
CA SER A 6 -17.46 -3.32 4.35
C SER A 6 -15.97 -3.59 4.10
N LEU A 7 -15.32 -4.31 5.03
CA LEU A 7 -14.17 -5.12 4.63
C LEU A 7 -14.75 -6.14 3.65
N CYS A 8 -14.48 -5.94 2.35
CA CYS A 8 -14.81 -6.94 1.34
C CYS A 8 -13.97 -8.18 1.64
N PHE A 9 -14.52 -9.11 2.41
CA PHE A 9 -13.98 -10.46 2.43
C PHE A 9 -14.16 -11.03 1.02
N PRO A 10 -13.09 -11.53 0.38
CA PRO A 10 -13.14 -11.98 -1.02
C PRO A 10 -14.00 -13.24 -1.23
N TYR A 11 -14.66 -13.74 -0.19
CA TYR A 11 -15.49 -14.95 -0.19
C TYR A 11 -16.77 -14.73 0.65
N ARG A 12 -17.86 -15.40 0.27
CA ARG A 12 -19.13 -15.40 1.00
C ARG A 12 -18.96 -16.17 2.32
N PRO A 13 -19.77 -15.84 3.36
CA PRO A 13 -19.66 -16.45 4.68
C PRO A 13 -19.55 -17.98 4.71
N HIS A 14 -20.26 -18.70 3.82
CA HIS A 14 -20.29 -20.17 3.82
C HIS A 14 -19.49 -20.83 2.68
N ASP A 15 -18.60 -20.10 2.00
CA ASP A 15 -17.83 -20.66 0.89
C ASP A 15 -16.90 -21.80 1.35
N TYR A 16 -16.39 -21.77 2.60
CA TYR A 16 -15.62 -22.88 3.19
C TYR A 16 -16.36 -24.22 3.26
N MET A 17 -17.69 -24.22 3.14
CA MET A 17 -18.54 -25.40 3.24
C MET A 17 -19.01 -25.92 1.87
N TYR A 18 -19.29 -25.03 0.92
CA TYR A 18 -19.91 -25.43 -0.36
C TYR A 18 -19.07 -25.11 -1.61
N ASP A 19 -18.06 -24.25 -1.49
CA ASP A 19 -17.27 -23.85 -2.65
C ASP A 19 -16.12 -24.85 -2.88
N PRO A 20 -16.12 -25.58 -4.01
CA PRO A 20 -15.04 -26.51 -4.34
C PRO A 20 -13.71 -25.79 -4.60
N ILE A 21 -13.70 -24.49 -4.85
CA ILE A 21 -12.48 -23.71 -5.12
C ILE A 21 -11.91 -23.10 -3.83
N PHE A 22 -12.67 -23.05 -2.74
CA PHE A 22 -12.21 -22.49 -1.48
C PHE A 22 -11.10 -23.36 -0.85
N THR A 23 -9.89 -22.81 -0.81
CA THR A 23 -8.69 -23.45 -0.26
C THR A 23 -8.18 -22.68 0.95
N VAL A 24 -7.74 -23.42 1.97
CA VAL A 24 -7.13 -22.85 3.17
C VAL A 24 -5.82 -23.57 3.48
N SER A 25 -4.85 -22.82 3.98
CA SER A 25 -3.51 -23.26 4.41
C SER A 25 -3.51 -24.45 5.38
N GLY A 26 -4.57 -24.66 6.17
CA GLY A 26 -4.64 -25.77 7.10
C GLY A 26 -5.92 -25.81 7.96
N PRO A 27 -6.01 -26.78 8.88
CA PRO A 27 -7.21 -27.01 9.69
C PRO A 27 -7.54 -25.82 10.60
N ARG A 28 -6.52 -25.15 11.15
CA ARG A 28 -6.71 -24.00 12.04
C ARG A 28 -7.42 -22.86 11.33
N ASP A 29 -7.01 -22.56 10.11
CA ASP A 29 -7.55 -21.47 9.32
C ASP A 29 -8.92 -21.84 8.72
N HIS A 30 -9.16 -23.14 8.42
CA HIS A 30 -10.49 -23.66 8.08
C HIS A 30 -11.49 -23.43 9.21
N TYR A 31 -11.11 -23.75 10.45
CA TYR A 31 -11.97 -23.50 11.62
C TYR A 31 -12.13 -22.00 11.92
N LYS A 32 -11.13 -21.16 11.66
CA LYS A 32 -11.29 -19.70 11.74
C LYS A 32 -12.33 -19.19 10.74
N ALA A 33 -12.26 -19.62 9.48
CA ALA A 33 -13.25 -19.29 8.47
C ALA A 33 -14.66 -19.78 8.88
N ALA A 34 -14.76 -20.98 9.46
CA ALA A 34 -16.01 -21.51 9.99
C ALA A 34 -16.57 -20.70 11.17
N ILE A 35 -15.71 -20.20 12.07
CA ILE A 35 -16.12 -19.33 13.19
C ILE A 35 -16.60 -17.97 12.66
N VAL A 36 -15.86 -17.36 11.73
CA VAL A 36 -16.24 -16.09 11.08
C VAL A 36 -17.58 -16.22 10.34
N ALA A 37 -17.80 -17.34 9.66
CA ALA A 37 -19.07 -17.68 9.02
C ALA A 37 -20.21 -17.78 10.03
N LYS A 38 -19.95 -18.44 11.17
CA LYS A 38 -20.94 -18.63 12.23
C LYS A 38 -21.33 -17.29 12.88
N MET A 39 -20.36 -16.39 13.05
CA MET A 39 -20.60 -15.05 13.59
C MET A 39 -21.36 -14.16 12.60
N SER A 40 -21.01 -14.21 11.31
CA SER A 40 -21.68 -13.40 10.27
C SER A 40 -23.08 -13.91 9.90
N ALA A 41 -23.34 -15.21 10.01
CA ALA A 41 -24.64 -15.81 9.72
C ALA A 41 -25.57 -15.95 10.95
N ALA A 42 -25.19 -15.38 12.10
CA ALA A 42 -25.98 -15.46 13.33
C ALA A 42 -27.34 -14.73 13.18
N LYS A 43 -28.38 -15.49 12.82
CA LYS A 43 -29.76 -14.99 12.76
C LYS A 43 -30.43 -15.09 14.13
N PHE A 44 -30.92 -13.98 14.64
CA PHE A 44 -31.75 -13.92 15.85
C PHE A 44 -33.23 -14.03 15.48
N GLN A 45 -33.97 -14.83 16.25
CA GLN A 45 -35.42 -14.91 16.18
C GLN A 45 -36.01 -14.08 17.33
N ILE A 46 -36.95 -13.21 16.98
CA ILE A 46 -37.75 -12.44 17.92
C ILE A 46 -38.79 -13.41 18.49
N CYS A 47 -38.64 -13.77 19.76
CA CYS A 47 -39.61 -14.57 20.51
C CYS A 47 -40.34 -13.66 21.51
N PRO A 48 -41.67 -13.51 21.44
CA PRO A 48 -42.39 -12.71 22.42
C PRO A 48 -42.35 -13.39 23.80
N ILE A 49 -42.12 -12.61 24.86
CA ILE A 49 -42.26 -13.08 26.24
C ILE A 49 -43.73 -12.93 26.60
N PHE A 50 -44.50 -14.02 26.48
CA PHE A 50 -45.97 -14.00 26.65
C PHE A 50 -46.47 -13.29 27.93
N PRO A 51 -45.85 -13.47 29.11
CA PRO A 51 -46.27 -12.75 30.33
C PRO A 51 -46.09 -11.22 30.27
N ASN A 52 -45.14 -10.74 29.46
CA ASN A 52 -44.73 -9.34 29.37
C ASN A 52 -45.05 -8.73 28.00
N MET A 53 -45.89 -9.37 27.18
CA MET A 53 -46.07 -8.99 25.78
C MET A 53 -46.60 -7.56 25.59
N PHE A 54 -47.33 -7.05 26.59
CA PHE A 54 -47.92 -5.71 26.61
C PHE A 54 -47.17 -4.72 27.53
N SER A 55 -46.00 -5.08 28.09
CA SER A 55 -45.25 -4.16 28.95
C SER A 55 -44.26 -3.31 28.15
N ASP A 56 -44.31 -2.00 28.38
CA ASP A 56 -43.36 -1.01 27.85
C ASP A 56 -42.24 -0.66 28.86
N LEU A 57 -42.19 -1.34 30.01
CA LEU A 57 -41.20 -1.15 31.06
C LEU A 57 -39.83 -1.74 30.66
N PRO A 58 -38.71 -1.01 30.82
CA PRO A 58 -37.36 -1.51 30.48
C PRO A 58 -36.93 -2.76 31.27
N THR A 59 -37.40 -2.88 32.51
CA THR A 59 -37.12 -4.02 33.40
C THR A 59 -37.92 -5.28 33.06
N ARG A 60 -38.99 -5.15 32.25
CA ARG A 60 -39.83 -6.26 31.78
C ARG A 60 -39.95 -6.20 30.26
N PRO A 61 -38.95 -6.70 29.53
CA PRO A 61 -38.98 -6.68 28.07
C PRO A 61 -40.09 -7.57 27.52
N ARG A 62 -40.80 -7.06 26.50
CA ARG A 62 -41.86 -7.78 25.77
C ARG A 62 -41.35 -8.85 24.81
N ILE A 63 -40.08 -8.78 24.43
CA ILE A 63 -39.44 -9.62 23.41
C ILE A 63 -38.10 -10.12 23.94
N GLN A 64 -37.81 -11.40 23.66
CA GLN A 64 -36.50 -12.00 23.81
C GLN A 64 -35.92 -12.32 22.43
N LEU A 65 -34.65 -11.98 22.21
CA LEU A 65 -33.92 -12.39 21.02
C LEU A 65 -33.24 -13.73 21.29
N VAL A 66 -33.67 -14.78 20.59
CA VAL A 66 -33.07 -16.13 20.69
C VAL A 66 -32.28 -16.42 19.43
N GLN A 67 -31.00 -16.79 19.56
CA GLN A 67 -30.18 -17.16 18.42
C GLN A 67 -30.67 -18.47 17.80
N ARG A 68 -30.90 -18.51 16.47
CA ARG A 68 -31.24 -19.76 15.77
C ARG A 68 -30.04 -20.70 15.74
N ARG A 69 -30.27 -21.98 16.08
CA ARG A 69 -29.26 -23.05 15.97
C ARG A 69 -28.77 -23.15 14.52
N GLN A 70 -27.47 -23.00 14.32
CA GLN A 70 -26.79 -23.20 13.05
C GLN A 70 -26.20 -24.62 12.98
N PRO A 71 -26.07 -25.22 11.78
CA PRO A 71 -25.40 -26.51 11.62
C PRO A 71 -23.95 -26.48 12.13
N ALA A 72 -23.46 -27.63 12.60
CA ALA A 72 -22.09 -27.77 13.08
C ALA A 72 -21.08 -27.61 11.93
N PRO A 73 -19.89 -27.03 12.18
CA PRO A 73 -18.86 -26.89 11.15
C PRO A 73 -18.39 -28.25 10.64
N ILE A 74 -18.26 -28.39 9.33
CA ILE A 74 -17.74 -29.62 8.69
C ILE A 74 -16.26 -29.76 9.07
N SER A 75 -15.86 -30.98 9.44
CA SER A 75 -14.48 -31.33 9.75
C SER A 75 -13.57 -31.04 8.56
N TYR A 76 -12.42 -30.42 8.80
CA TYR A 76 -11.40 -30.19 7.77
C TYR A 76 -11.01 -31.51 7.09
N ARG A 77 -11.06 -31.54 5.76
CA ARG A 77 -10.54 -32.64 4.93
C ARG A 77 -9.34 -32.12 4.15
N ASP A 78 -8.18 -32.71 4.39
CA ASP A 78 -6.97 -32.41 3.63
C ASP A 78 -7.10 -32.98 2.22
N ARG A 79 -7.26 -32.11 1.22
CA ARG A 79 -7.42 -32.52 -0.19
C ARG A 79 -6.10 -33.02 -0.80
N LEU A 80 -4.95 -32.70 -0.19
CA LEU A 80 -3.63 -33.12 -0.69
C LEU A 80 -3.23 -34.52 -0.19
N ALA A 81 -3.93 -35.07 0.81
CA ALA A 81 -3.67 -36.43 1.27
C ALA A 81 -4.02 -37.51 0.23
N GLY A 82 -4.89 -37.21 -0.75
CA GLY A 82 -5.26 -38.13 -1.83
C GLY A 82 -4.27 -38.17 -3.01
N THR A 83 -3.34 -37.23 -3.10
CA THR A 83 -2.45 -37.04 -4.27
C THR A 83 -0.97 -37.21 -3.93
N GLN A 84 -0.64 -37.96 -2.87
CA GLN A 84 0.72 -38.43 -2.66
C GLN A 84 1.05 -39.58 -3.62
N ALA A 85 1.14 -39.28 -4.91
CA ALA A 85 2.09 -40.01 -5.76
C ALA A 85 3.48 -39.66 -5.20
N LYS A 86 4.11 -40.63 -4.53
CA LYS A 86 5.48 -40.49 -4.06
C LYS A 86 6.38 -40.44 -5.30
N ASP A 87 6.96 -39.29 -5.59
CA ASP A 87 8.08 -39.20 -6.53
C ASP A 87 9.20 -40.14 -6.04
N PRO A 88 9.63 -41.14 -6.83
CA PRO A 88 10.61 -42.15 -6.40
C PRO A 88 12.00 -41.58 -6.05
N HIS A 89 12.30 -40.34 -6.43
CA HIS A 89 13.64 -39.75 -6.31
C HIS A 89 13.87 -38.91 -5.03
N LEU A 90 12.85 -38.65 -4.20
CA LEU A 90 13.01 -37.90 -2.95
C LEU A 90 13.00 -38.86 -1.76
N HIS A 91 14.12 -39.55 -1.53
CA HIS A 91 14.21 -40.59 -0.51
C HIS A 91 14.30 -40.07 0.94
N ARG A 92 14.31 -38.76 1.16
CA ARG A 92 14.41 -38.17 2.51
C ARG A 92 13.32 -37.13 2.76
N PRO A 93 12.52 -37.26 3.84
CA PRO A 93 11.65 -36.18 4.27
C PRO A 93 12.50 -34.95 4.66
N PRO A 94 12.12 -33.73 4.23
CA PRO A 94 12.92 -32.53 4.47
C PRO A 94 13.06 -32.28 5.97
N ASP A 95 14.31 -32.15 6.44
CA ASP A 95 14.61 -31.95 7.86
C ASP A 95 14.56 -30.45 8.19
N VAL A 96 13.35 -29.98 8.48
CA VAL A 96 13.02 -28.57 8.76
C VAL A 96 13.80 -28.01 9.97
N ARG A 97 14.27 -28.88 10.87
CA ARG A 97 15.06 -28.48 12.06
C ARG A 97 16.57 -28.71 11.90
N GLY A 98 16.98 -29.62 11.02
CA GLY A 98 18.38 -29.95 10.76
C GLY A 98 18.95 -29.26 9.52
N ALA A 99 19.57 -30.05 8.64
CA ALA A 99 20.38 -29.55 7.53
C ALA A 99 19.60 -28.70 6.50
N ASP A 100 18.30 -28.93 6.36
CA ASP A 100 17.46 -28.19 5.40
C ASP A 100 16.83 -26.92 6.01
N ARG A 101 17.11 -26.59 7.27
CA ARG A 101 16.54 -25.44 7.98
C ARG A 101 16.71 -24.11 7.23
N SER A 102 17.84 -23.90 6.56
CA SER A 102 18.12 -22.67 5.79
C SER A 102 17.21 -22.48 4.56
N LYS A 103 16.60 -23.56 4.06
CA LYS A 103 15.64 -23.52 2.94
C LYS A 103 14.25 -23.07 3.38
N PHE A 104 13.91 -23.26 4.66
CA PHE A 104 12.58 -23.00 5.22
C PHE A 104 12.52 -21.78 6.14
N PHE A 105 13.68 -21.31 6.63
CA PHE A 105 13.78 -20.12 7.48
C PHE A 105 14.87 -19.19 6.94
N VAL A 106 14.50 -17.93 6.69
CA VAL A 106 15.46 -16.85 6.49
C VAL A 106 16.09 -16.53 7.84
N SER A 107 17.42 -16.55 7.94
CA SER A 107 18.12 -16.11 9.15
C SER A 107 17.75 -14.66 9.46
N VAL A 108 17.05 -14.44 10.57
CA VAL A 108 16.94 -13.11 11.16
C VAL A 108 18.35 -12.75 11.63
N MET A 109 19.02 -11.84 10.93
CA MET A 109 20.24 -11.21 11.41
C MET A 109 19.84 -10.36 12.62
N ASN A 110 19.96 -10.94 13.82
CA ASN A 110 19.94 -10.17 15.05
C ASN A 110 21.18 -9.29 15.02
N PHE A 111 21.01 -8.00 14.73
CA PHE A 111 22.06 -7.04 14.99
C PHE A 111 22.44 -7.13 16.47
N PRO A 112 23.74 -7.21 16.81
CA PRO A 112 24.15 -7.13 18.20
C PRO A 112 23.78 -5.73 18.75
N PRO A 113 23.48 -5.61 20.06
CA PRO A 113 23.28 -4.31 20.70
C PRO A 113 24.46 -3.38 20.40
N LYS A 114 24.17 -2.09 20.23
CA LYS A 114 25.13 -1.03 19.83
C LYS A 114 26.41 -0.98 20.69
N ASP A 115 26.38 -1.57 21.88
CA ASP A 115 27.46 -1.55 22.88
C ASP A 115 28.49 -2.68 22.70
N ALA A 116 28.32 -3.58 21.73
CA ALA A 116 29.19 -4.75 21.51
C ALA A 116 30.21 -4.59 20.35
N LEU A 117 30.46 -3.38 19.87
CA LEU A 117 31.54 -3.13 18.91
C LEU A 117 32.76 -2.55 19.63
N PRO A 118 33.88 -3.28 19.76
CA PRO A 118 35.13 -2.67 20.18
C PRO A 118 35.52 -1.65 19.10
N TYR A 119 35.77 -0.42 19.53
CA TYR A 119 36.38 0.63 18.74
C TYR A 119 37.71 0.10 18.18
N GLN A 120 37.69 -0.39 16.95
CA GLN A 120 38.88 -0.83 16.24
C GLN A 120 39.38 0.37 15.45
N TYR A 121 40.46 0.98 15.95
CA TYR A 121 41.24 1.98 15.24
C TYR A 121 41.48 1.50 13.80
N SER A 122 40.92 2.22 12.84
CA SER A 122 41.27 2.00 11.44
C SER A 122 42.72 2.46 11.23
N PRO A 123 43.59 1.67 10.58
CA PRO A 123 44.93 2.13 10.23
C PRO A 123 44.80 3.19 9.15
N THR A 124 45.27 4.40 9.45
CA THR A 124 45.43 5.48 8.47
C THR A 124 46.56 5.09 7.50
N PHE A 125 46.22 4.78 6.26
CA PHE A 125 47.20 4.68 5.18
C PHE A 125 47.34 6.03 4.49
N THR A 126 48.55 6.58 4.48
CA THR A 126 48.93 7.72 3.64
C THR A 126 49.19 7.24 2.22
N ILE A 127 48.45 7.80 1.26
CA ILE A 127 48.59 7.49 -0.17
C ILE A 127 49.62 8.44 -0.77
N GLU A 128 50.82 7.96 -1.07
CA GLU A 128 51.77 8.68 -1.92
C GLU A 128 51.45 8.46 -3.40
N LYS A 129 51.30 9.55 -4.15
CA LYS A 129 51.08 9.50 -5.61
C LYS A 129 52.38 9.12 -6.32
N VAL A 130 52.50 7.85 -6.71
CA VAL A 130 53.56 7.41 -7.63
C VAL A 130 53.24 7.91 -9.05
N ALA A 131 54.14 8.72 -9.62
CA ALA A 131 54.04 9.20 -10.99
C ALA A 131 54.10 8.02 -11.99
N LYS A 132 53.07 7.90 -12.84
CA LYS A 132 53.01 6.91 -13.92
C LYS A 132 54.12 7.18 -14.94
N LYS A 133 55.16 6.33 -14.99
CA LYS A 133 56.07 6.26 -16.14
C LYS A 133 55.36 5.55 -17.30
N THR A 134 54.94 6.29 -18.30
CA THR A 134 54.44 5.75 -19.57
C THR A 134 55.63 5.27 -20.41
N LYS A 135 55.78 3.96 -20.61
CA LYS A 135 56.66 3.42 -21.65
C LYS A 135 55.96 3.56 -22.99
N LYS A 136 56.55 4.30 -23.93
CA LYS A 136 56.17 4.31 -25.34
C LYS A 136 56.52 2.94 -25.95
N TRP A 137 55.52 2.22 -26.45
CA TRP A 137 55.74 1.11 -27.37
C TRP A 137 55.81 1.68 -28.79
N GLU A 138 56.97 1.52 -29.44
CA GLU A 138 57.12 1.80 -30.86
C GLU A 138 56.56 0.62 -31.68
N ASN A 139 55.61 0.96 -32.56
CA ASN A 139 55.29 0.33 -33.83
C ASN A 139 55.34 -1.21 -33.92
N GLN A 140 54.25 -1.86 -33.50
CA GLN A 140 53.82 -3.12 -34.14
C GLN A 140 52.60 -2.84 -35.02
N LYS A 141 52.69 -3.19 -36.30
CA LYS A 141 51.54 -3.13 -37.23
C LYS A 141 50.53 -4.19 -36.81
N THR A 142 49.48 -3.81 -36.11
CA THR A 142 48.33 -4.67 -35.84
C THR A 142 47.48 -4.79 -37.10
N ARG A 143 47.09 -6.01 -37.44
CA ARG A 143 46.18 -6.33 -38.56
C ARG A 143 44.80 -6.57 -37.98
N ASN A 144 43.82 -5.77 -38.39
CA ASN A 144 42.42 -5.95 -37.98
C ASN A 144 41.83 -7.17 -38.70
N VAL A 145 41.08 -7.99 -37.97
CA VAL A 145 40.32 -9.14 -38.48
C VAL A 145 38.86 -8.90 -38.11
N GLU A 146 38.00 -8.83 -39.12
CA GLU A 146 36.55 -8.69 -38.94
C GLU A 146 35.91 -10.06 -38.69
N VAL A 147 34.98 -10.13 -37.75
CA VAL A 147 34.16 -11.32 -37.48
C VAL A 147 32.71 -10.88 -37.46
N GLU A 148 31.95 -11.25 -38.50
CA GLU A 148 30.50 -11.08 -38.51
C GLU A 148 29.83 -12.15 -37.63
N THR A 149 29.09 -11.73 -36.62
CA THR A 149 28.16 -12.61 -35.91
C THR A 149 26.84 -12.67 -36.70
N LYS A 150 26.36 -13.89 -37.00
CA LYS A 150 25.14 -14.16 -37.78
C LYS A 150 23.81 -13.73 -37.12
N PHE A 151 23.84 -13.08 -35.95
CA PHE A 151 22.66 -12.73 -35.18
C PHE A 151 22.52 -11.21 -35.05
N ARG A 152 21.39 -10.68 -35.51
CA ARG A 152 21.08 -9.26 -35.50
C ARG A 152 20.39 -8.91 -34.18
N GLU A 153 21.18 -8.52 -33.18
CA GLU A 153 20.66 -7.94 -31.94
C GLU A 153 20.56 -6.42 -32.11
N SER A 154 19.33 -5.87 -32.11
CA SER A 154 19.08 -4.43 -32.27
C SER A 154 19.64 -3.57 -31.13
N THR A 155 20.02 -4.19 -30.02
CA THR A 155 20.62 -3.55 -28.84
C THR A 155 22.15 -3.59 -28.83
N ALA A 156 22.78 -4.30 -29.79
CA ALA A 156 24.23 -4.43 -29.92
C ALA A 156 24.81 -3.52 -31.01
N GLN A 157 24.07 -2.48 -31.42
CA GLN A 157 24.56 -1.50 -32.39
C GLN A 157 25.55 -0.56 -31.70
N THR A 158 26.84 -0.89 -31.81
CA THR A 158 27.94 -0.02 -31.40
C THR A 158 28.08 1.14 -32.37
N ASP A 159 28.53 2.31 -31.88
CA ASP A 159 28.97 3.41 -32.74
C ASP A 159 29.94 2.87 -33.82
N PRO A 160 29.82 3.31 -35.09
CA PRO A 160 30.77 2.94 -36.13
C PRO A 160 32.20 3.21 -35.66
N TRP A 161 33.10 2.24 -35.84
CA TRP A 161 34.48 2.36 -35.40
C TRP A 161 35.19 3.53 -36.08
N GLU A 162 35.72 4.46 -35.29
CA GLU A 162 36.45 5.63 -35.78
C GLU A 162 37.96 5.38 -35.74
N PRO A 163 38.68 5.47 -36.88
CA PRO A 163 40.11 5.20 -36.93
C PRO A 163 40.93 6.30 -36.26
N PRO A 164 42.06 5.97 -35.60
CA PRO A 164 42.96 6.97 -35.04
C PRO A 164 43.57 7.83 -36.15
N TYR A 165 43.38 9.15 -36.08
CA TYR A 165 43.89 10.11 -37.06
C TYR A 165 45.10 10.90 -36.52
N LYS A 166 45.88 11.50 -37.42
CA LYS A 166 46.96 12.46 -37.09
C LYS A 166 46.69 13.76 -37.83
N VAL A 167 46.65 14.88 -37.11
CA VAL A 167 46.48 16.20 -37.71
C VAL A 167 47.80 16.60 -38.38
N ILE A 168 47.78 16.79 -39.70
CA ILE A 168 48.95 17.20 -40.49
C ILE A 168 48.78 18.70 -40.82
N GLY A 169 49.52 19.58 -40.14
CA GLY A 169 49.47 21.04 -40.35
C GLY A 169 49.67 21.86 -39.07
N LYS A 170 49.65 23.20 -39.17
CA LYS A 170 49.59 24.11 -38.02
C LYS A 170 48.14 24.52 -37.77
N GLY A 171 47.53 24.01 -36.70
CA GLY A 171 46.18 24.38 -36.22
C GLY A 171 45.33 23.16 -35.84
N ASP A 172 44.38 23.37 -34.92
CA ASP A 172 43.43 22.36 -34.45
C ASP A 172 42.12 22.47 -35.26
N PRO A 173 41.75 21.49 -36.11
CA PRO A 173 40.57 21.59 -36.97
C PRO A 173 39.26 21.51 -36.16
N GLU A 174 38.31 22.40 -36.47
CA GLU A 174 37.03 22.54 -35.76
C GLU A 174 36.19 21.26 -35.78
N LEU A 175 36.25 20.48 -36.87
CA LEU A 175 35.51 19.23 -37.02
C LEU A 175 35.83 18.21 -35.91
N LEU A 176 37.07 18.19 -35.40
CA LEU A 176 37.46 17.27 -34.32
C LEU A 176 36.91 17.70 -32.96
N LYS A 177 36.48 18.95 -32.82
CA LYS A 177 35.84 19.46 -31.59
C LYS A 177 34.34 19.15 -31.55
N LEU A 178 33.77 18.66 -32.65
CA LEU A 178 32.34 18.34 -32.80
C LEU A 178 32.03 16.84 -32.64
N ASP A 179 32.90 16.06 -31.98
CA ASP A 179 32.73 14.62 -31.74
C ASP A 179 31.42 14.27 -30.97
N PHE A 180 30.86 15.23 -30.23
CA PHE A 180 29.58 15.05 -29.55
C PHE A 180 28.36 15.02 -30.49
N LEU A 181 28.50 15.51 -31.74
CA LEU A 181 27.44 15.47 -32.76
C LEU A 181 27.55 14.19 -33.59
N LYS A 182 26.72 13.20 -33.26
CA LYS A 182 26.70 11.88 -33.91
C LYS A 182 25.35 11.61 -34.57
N TRP A 183 25.30 10.62 -35.46
CA TRP A 183 24.03 10.18 -36.07
C TRP A 183 23.06 9.68 -34.99
N GLY A 184 21.87 10.29 -34.90
CA GLY A 184 20.91 10.03 -33.82
C GLY A 184 21.17 10.81 -32.51
N SER A 185 22.27 11.59 -32.46
CA SER A 185 22.65 12.48 -31.37
C SER A 185 23.07 13.84 -31.94
N GLY A 186 22.10 14.60 -32.48
CA GLY A 186 22.31 15.95 -33.02
C GLY A 186 22.53 16.03 -34.54
N LEU A 187 22.51 14.90 -35.27
CA LEU A 187 22.51 14.88 -36.74
C LEU A 187 21.24 14.17 -37.27
N PRO A 188 20.54 14.72 -38.29
CA PRO A 188 20.87 15.94 -39.05
C PRO A 188 20.76 17.21 -38.21
N ALA A 189 21.71 18.13 -38.39
CA ALA A 189 21.83 19.33 -37.57
C ALA A 189 20.60 20.23 -37.75
N GLY A 190 19.91 20.50 -36.64
CA GLY A 190 18.86 21.49 -36.53
C GLY A 190 19.39 22.84 -36.06
N MET A 191 18.46 23.74 -35.72
CA MET A 191 18.80 25.11 -35.28
C MET A 191 19.62 25.12 -33.98
N HIS A 192 19.32 24.20 -33.07
CA HIS A 192 19.98 24.09 -31.77
C HIS A 192 21.45 23.68 -31.91
N GLU A 193 21.74 22.68 -32.74
CA GLU A 193 23.11 22.24 -32.99
C GLU A 193 23.93 23.30 -33.72
N ILE A 194 23.30 24.09 -34.60
CA ILE A 194 23.93 25.26 -35.23
C ILE A 194 24.31 26.31 -34.17
N GLN A 195 23.41 26.63 -33.23
CA GLN A 195 23.70 27.57 -32.13
C GLN A 195 24.85 27.09 -31.24
N LEU A 196 24.91 25.79 -30.94
CA LEU A 196 26.03 25.19 -30.18
C LEU A 196 27.37 25.35 -30.93
N ILE A 197 27.37 25.11 -32.24
CA ILE A 197 28.57 25.27 -33.08
C ILE A 197 29.02 26.74 -33.13
N GLU A 198 28.08 27.67 -33.32
CA GLU A 198 28.36 29.12 -33.33
C GLU A 198 28.91 29.58 -31.97
N ARG A 199 28.33 29.12 -30.87
CA ARG A 199 28.82 29.44 -29.52
C ARG A 199 30.21 28.86 -29.25
N ALA A 200 30.48 27.63 -29.69
CA ALA A 200 31.81 27.02 -29.59
C ALA A 200 32.87 27.80 -30.40
N ARG A 201 32.48 28.35 -31.57
CA ARG A 201 33.34 29.25 -32.36
C ARG A 201 33.57 30.58 -31.67
N MET A 202 32.54 31.18 -31.07
CA MET A 202 32.66 32.41 -30.27
C MET A 202 33.63 32.19 -29.11
N LYS A 203 33.48 31.10 -28.34
CA LYS A 203 34.40 30.74 -27.25
C LYS A 203 35.85 30.60 -27.75
N ALA A 204 36.06 29.87 -28.85
CA ALA A 204 37.39 29.66 -29.40
C ALA A 204 38.01 30.94 -29.98
N ALA A 205 37.20 31.90 -30.47
CA ALA A 205 37.69 33.22 -30.88
C ALA A 205 38.11 34.05 -29.67
N TRP A 206 37.31 34.05 -28.60
CA TRP A 206 37.61 34.74 -27.34
C TRP A 206 38.86 34.19 -26.66
N GLU A 207 39.03 32.87 -26.57
CA GLU A 207 40.23 32.23 -26.01
C GLU A 207 41.52 32.60 -26.77
N LYS A 208 41.41 32.93 -28.07
CA LYS A 208 42.56 33.37 -28.89
C LYS A 208 42.87 34.85 -28.70
N GLU A 209 41.87 35.68 -28.50
CA GLU A 209 42.04 37.13 -28.31
C GLU A 209 42.52 37.47 -26.90
N ILE A 210 42.06 36.73 -25.89
CA ILE A 210 42.37 36.97 -24.49
C ILE A 210 43.54 36.07 -24.05
N ILE A 211 44.75 36.46 -24.43
CA ILE A 211 45.99 35.84 -23.94
C ILE A 211 46.63 36.79 -22.91
N PRO A 212 46.66 36.45 -21.60
CA PRO A 212 47.15 37.37 -20.58
C PRO A 212 48.68 37.48 -20.57
N ASP A 213 49.18 38.70 -20.31
CA ASP A 213 50.60 38.94 -20.07
C ASP A 213 51.00 38.43 -18.68
N ILE A 214 51.77 37.34 -18.64
CA ILE A 214 52.17 36.62 -17.41
C ILE A 214 52.90 37.51 -16.38
N ARG A 215 53.44 38.66 -16.81
CA ARG A 215 54.23 39.58 -15.96
C ARG A 215 53.40 40.64 -15.23
N ASN A 216 52.13 40.87 -15.62
CA ASN A 216 51.31 41.97 -15.11
C ASN A 216 50.11 41.43 -14.30
N GLU A 217 50.11 41.64 -12.99
CA GLU A 217 49.09 41.10 -12.06
C GLU A 217 47.68 41.64 -12.34
N ASN A 218 47.55 42.92 -12.71
CA ASN A 218 46.26 43.52 -13.08
C ASN A 218 45.64 42.88 -14.33
N SER A 219 46.47 42.49 -15.31
CA SER A 219 46.00 41.81 -16.52
C SER A 219 45.53 40.38 -16.25
N LEU A 220 46.12 39.72 -15.25
CA LEU A 220 45.68 38.39 -14.78
C LEU A 220 44.36 38.47 -14.00
N ASN A 221 44.13 39.53 -13.23
CA ASN A 221 42.85 39.74 -12.55
C ASN A 221 41.73 40.03 -13.56
N GLN A 222 41.97 40.91 -14.53
CA GLN A 222 41.02 41.15 -15.63
C GLN A 222 40.74 39.87 -16.43
N PHE A 223 41.77 39.05 -16.70
CA PHE A 223 41.61 37.75 -17.33
C PHE A 223 40.69 36.82 -16.52
N ARG A 224 40.86 36.75 -15.20
CA ARG A 224 39.98 35.96 -14.32
C ARG A 224 38.55 36.47 -14.40
N ASP A 225 38.33 37.78 -14.36
CA ASP A 225 37.00 38.38 -14.44
C ASP A 225 36.32 38.10 -15.79
N TYR A 226 37.07 38.12 -16.90
CA TYR A 226 36.54 37.74 -18.20
C TYR A 226 36.23 36.24 -18.30
N MET A 227 37.08 35.39 -17.71
CA MET A 227 36.83 33.95 -17.69
C MET A 227 35.59 33.60 -16.85
N THR A 228 35.42 34.23 -15.69
CA THR A 228 34.22 34.01 -14.87
C THR A 228 32.95 34.52 -15.57
N ALA A 229 33.00 35.66 -16.25
CA ALA A 229 31.87 36.16 -17.05
C ALA A 229 31.49 35.19 -18.19
N LEU A 230 32.49 34.65 -18.92
CA LEU A 230 32.24 33.66 -19.98
C LEU A 230 31.66 32.36 -19.43
N GLU A 231 32.18 31.89 -18.29
CA GLU A 231 31.61 30.73 -17.61
C GLU A 231 30.14 30.98 -17.26
N LEU A 232 29.82 32.11 -16.61
CA LEU A 232 28.45 32.49 -16.25
C LEU A 232 27.52 32.53 -17.46
N ASP A 233 27.96 33.06 -18.59
CA ASP A 233 27.18 33.06 -19.82
C ASP A 233 26.91 31.63 -20.33
N GLU A 234 27.90 30.74 -20.29
CA GLU A 234 27.73 29.31 -20.63
C GLU A 234 26.77 28.60 -19.67
N TRP A 235 26.85 28.89 -18.37
CA TRP A 235 25.90 28.38 -17.38
C TRP A 235 24.49 28.88 -17.67
N ALA A 236 24.31 30.16 -17.97
CA ALA A 236 23.00 30.74 -18.29
C ALA A 236 22.37 30.10 -19.54
N PHE A 237 23.17 29.79 -20.56
CA PHE A 237 22.68 29.10 -21.75
C PHE A 237 22.29 27.66 -21.48
N ARG A 238 23.10 26.92 -20.73
CA ARG A 238 22.75 25.57 -20.29
C ARG A 238 21.46 25.57 -19.45
N GLU A 239 21.28 26.59 -18.63
CA GLU A 239 20.06 26.75 -17.82
C GLU A 239 18.84 27.03 -18.70
N GLN A 240 18.97 27.85 -19.74
CA GLN A 240 17.93 28.04 -20.75
C GLN A 240 17.54 26.72 -21.45
N GLU A 241 18.52 25.91 -21.88
CA GLU A 241 18.26 24.59 -22.49
C GLU A 241 17.53 23.66 -21.52
N ILE A 242 17.95 23.63 -20.25
CA ILE A 242 17.29 22.83 -19.22
C ILE A 242 15.85 23.29 -19.05
N ASN A 243 15.60 24.61 -19.03
CA ASN A 243 14.27 25.18 -18.90
C ASN A 243 13.39 24.83 -20.11
N GLU A 244 13.88 24.92 -21.34
CA GLU A 244 13.14 24.51 -22.54
C GLU A 244 12.75 23.03 -22.50
N ILE A 245 13.68 22.15 -22.10
CA ILE A 245 13.39 20.72 -21.94
C ILE A 245 12.35 20.49 -20.83
N GLN A 246 12.43 21.22 -19.73
CA GLN A 246 11.45 21.13 -18.64
C GLN A 246 10.08 21.64 -19.07
N GLU A 247 10.01 22.73 -19.83
CA GLU A 247 8.76 23.27 -20.37
C GLU A 247 8.09 22.29 -21.33
N LEU A 248 8.85 21.67 -22.24
CA LEU A 248 8.33 20.60 -23.10
C LEU A 248 7.79 19.40 -22.31
N ARG A 249 8.48 19.00 -21.24
CA ARG A 249 8.01 17.94 -20.33
C ARG A 249 6.74 18.35 -19.59
N LEU A 250 6.64 19.60 -19.15
CA LEU A 250 5.45 20.13 -18.48
C LEU A 250 4.25 20.18 -19.44
N GLN A 251 4.44 20.63 -20.67
CA GLN A 251 3.39 20.62 -21.70
C GLN A 251 2.91 19.20 -22.00
N LEU A 252 3.83 18.23 -22.11
CA LEU A 252 3.47 16.82 -22.28
C LEU A 252 2.67 16.30 -21.07
N LEU A 253 3.09 16.67 -19.85
CA LEU A 253 2.41 16.28 -18.62
C LEU A 253 1.01 16.90 -18.52
N GLU A 254 0.85 18.16 -18.89
CA GLU A 254 -0.43 18.86 -18.96
C GLU A 254 -1.37 18.14 -19.94
N ASN A 255 -0.89 17.79 -21.14
CA ASN A 255 -1.66 17.04 -22.11
C ASN A 255 -2.10 15.68 -21.55
N MET A 256 -1.20 14.93 -20.90
CA MET A 256 -1.55 13.66 -20.24
C MET A 256 -2.58 13.85 -19.12
N LEU A 257 -2.46 14.91 -18.32
CA LEU A 257 -3.44 15.21 -17.26
C LEU A 257 -4.80 15.56 -17.84
N ASN A 258 -4.85 16.32 -18.94
CA ASN A 258 -6.08 16.65 -19.64
C ASN A 258 -6.74 15.39 -20.21
N GLU A 259 -5.99 14.49 -20.84
CA GLU A 259 -6.50 13.20 -21.32
C GLU A 259 -7.08 12.36 -20.18
N LEU A 260 -6.38 12.28 -19.05
CA LEU A 260 -6.88 11.59 -17.86
C LEU A 260 -8.15 12.25 -17.32
N HIS A 261 -8.19 13.58 -17.26
CA HIS A 261 -9.36 14.32 -16.80
C HIS A 261 -10.57 14.05 -17.71
N ASP A 262 -10.40 14.12 -19.02
CA ASP A 262 -11.45 13.83 -19.99
C ASP A 262 -11.93 12.37 -19.91
N ALA A 263 -11.02 11.41 -19.75
CA ALA A 263 -11.38 10.01 -19.53
C ALA A 263 -12.19 9.82 -18.24
N THR A 264 -11.85 10.53 -17.15
CA THR A 264 -12.65 10.46 -15.91
C THR A 264 -14.00 11.15 -16.06
N LYS A 265 -14.05 12.30 -16.75
CA LYS A 265 -15.28 13.07 -17.01
C LYS A 265 -16.26 12.27 -17.86
N THR A 266 -15.81 11.69 -18.98
CA THR A 266 -16.62 10.81 -19.83
C THR A 266 -17.13 9.57 -19.06
N ARG A 267 -16.30 8.97 -18.20
CA ARG A 267 -16.73 7.86 -17.33
C ARG A 267 -17.79 8.29 -16.31
N ASN A 268 -17.71 9.50 -15.77
CA ASN A 268 -18.70 10.02 -14.83
C ASN A 268 -20.00 10.40 -15.55
N GLU A 269 -19.92 11.03 -16.71
CA GLU A 269 -21.07 11.37 -17.56
C GLU A 269 -21.82 10.11 -18.00
N THR A 270 -21.13 9.05 -18.40
CA THR A 270 -21.76 7.77 -18.76
C THR A 270 -22.47 7.12 -17.57
N LYS A 271 -21.85 7.12 -16.39
CA LYS A 271 -22.52 6.66 -15.15
C LYS A 271 -23.76 7.50 -14.83
N LEU A 272 -23.67 8.82 -14.96
CA LEU A 272 -24.79 9.72 -14.72
C LEU A 272 -25.92 9.48 -15.72
N LYS A 273 -25.61 9.36 -17.02
CA LYS A 273 -26.58 9.03 -18.07
C LYS A 273 -27.29 7.71 -17.79
N ASN A 274 -26.55 6.67 -17.39
CA ASN A 274 -27.14 5.37 -17.04
C ASN A 274 -28.07 5.48 -15.81
N TYR A 275 -27.65 6.23 -14.79
CA TYR A 275 -28.47 6.46 -13.60
C TYR A 275 -29.74 7.23 -13.94
N ILE A 276 -29.65 8.30 -14.75
CA ILE A 276 -30.80 9.08 -15.22
C ILE A 276 -31.74 8.16 -16.02
N ALA A 277 -31.23 7.38 -16.97
CA ALA A 277 -32.04 6.46 -17.76
C ALA A 277 -32.79 5.44 -16.89
N GLN A 278 -32.14 4.89 -15.86
CA GLN A 278 -32.78 3.99 -14.91
C GLN A 278 -33.90 4.70 -14.12
N ARG A 279 -33.63 5.92 -13.61
CA ARG A 279 -34.63 6.71 -12.88
C ARG A 279 -35.80 7.13 -13.76
N GLU A 280 -35.54 7.46 -15.02
CA GLU A 280 -36.57 7.75 -16.01
C GLU A 280 -37.43 6.53 -16.30
N ALA A 281 -36.84 5.34 -16.44
CA ALA A 281 -37.58 4.10 -16.61
C ALA A 281 -38.49 3.81 -15.39
N GLU A 282 -37.95 3.93 -14.17
CA GLU A 282 -38.74 3.79 -12.93
C GLU A 282 -39.90 4.82 -12.87
N LYS A 283 -39.63 6.07 -13.23
CA LYS A 283 -40.64 7.13 -13.33
C LYS A 283 -41.72 6.77 -14.36
N GLN A 284 -41.34 6.30 -15.54
CA GLN A 284 -42.29 5.89 -16.59
C GLN A 284 -43.17 4.74 -16.12
N GLU A 285 -42.62 3.73 -15.45
CA GLU A 285 -43.43 2.64 -14.87
C GLU A 285 -44.43 3.15 -13.83
N GLN A 286 -44.01 4.09 -12.97
CA GLN A 286 -44.91 4.71 -12.01
C GLN A 286 -46.00 5.53 -12.69
N LEU A 287 -45.66 6.30 -13.73
CA LEU A 287 -46.63 7.04 -14.53
C LEU A 287 -47.63 6.09 -15.21
N VAL A 288 -47.19 4.93 -15.71
CA VAL A 288 -48.10 3.91 -16.25
C VAL A 288 -49.04 3.37 -15.18
N LYS A 289 -48.54 3.10 -13.96
CA LYS A 289 -49.39 2.68 -12.82
C LYS A 289 -50.41 3.75 -12.46
N ILE A 290 -50.00 5.02 -12.42
CA ILE A 290 -50.89 6.16 -12.16
C ILE A 290 -51.94 6.26 -13.27
N ARG A 291 -51.56 6.24 -14.55
CA ARG A 291 -52.48 6.26 -15.70
C ARG A 291 -53.50 5.12 -15.67
N ARG A 292 -53.08 3.90 -15.29
CA ARG A 292 -54.01 2.76 -15.09
C ARG A 292 -54.98 2.99 -13.94
N LYS A 293 -54.51 3.59 -12.84
CA LYS A 293 -55.36 3.96 -11.69
C LYS A 293 -56.35 5.06 -12.09
N THR A 294 -55.90 6.13 -12.74
CA THR A 294 -56.79 7.21 -13.20
C THR A 294 -57.84 6.68 -14.16
N ALA A 295 -57.48 5.85 -15.15
CA ALA A 295 -58.44 5.22 -16.04
C ALA A 295 -59.43 4.28 -15.32
N ARG A 296 -59.01 3.62 -14.23
CA ARG A 296 -59.90 2.81 -13.39
C ARG A 296 -60.87 3.69 -12.60
N GLU A 297 -60.38 4.73 -11.95
CA GLU A 297 -61.21 5.63 -11.15
C GLU A 297 -62.17 6.43 -12.03
N LEU A 298 -61.75 6.90 -13.21
CA LEU A 298 -62.64 7.53 -14.20
C LEU A 298 -63.78 6.59 -14.61
N ARG A 299 -63.49 5.31 -14.92
CA ARG A 299 -64.55 4.32 -15.21
C ARG A 299 -65.50 4.11 -14.02
N LYS A 300 -64.99 4.15 -12.78
CA LYS A 300 -65.83 4.03 -11.59
C LYS A 300 -66.74 5.25 -11.42
N LEU A 301 -66.20 6.46 -11.61
CA LEU A 301 -66.94 7.72 -11.56
C LEU A 301 -68.02 7.76 -12.65
N GLU A 302 -67.69 7.37 -13.89
CA GLU A 302 -68.69 7.25 -14.96
C GLU A 302 -69.80 6.26 -14.61
N SER A 303 -69.45 5.12 -14.00
CA SER A 303 -70.45 4.13 -13.56
C SER A 303 -71.36 4.71 -12.46
N GLN A 304 -70.80 5.48 -11.52
CA GLN A 304 -71.56 6.17 -10.47
C GLN A 304 -72.45 7.27 -11.03
N ARG A 305 -71.95 8.08 -11.99
CA ARG A 305 -72.72 9.13 -12.66
C ARG A 305 -73.91 8.56 -13.44
N LYS A 306 -73.75 7.37 -14.04
CA LYS A 306 -74.83 6.61 -14.69
C LYS A 306 -75.80 5.96 -13.69
N GLY A 307 -75.54 6.02 -12.38
CA GLY A 307 -76.39 5.42 -11.35
C GLY A 307 -76.35 3.89 -11.32
N ILE A 308 -75.30 3.26 -11.84
CA ILE A 308 -75.20 1.80 -11.89
C ILE A 308 -74.84 1.27 -10.50
N ASP A 309 -75.82 0.63 -9.84
CA ASP A 309 -75.62 0.01 -8.53
C ASP A 309 -74.82 -1.29 -8.64
N ARG A 310 -73.71 -1.36 -7.88
CA ARG A 310 -72.84 -2.55 -7.84
C ARG A 310 -73.32 -3.61 -6.86
N LYS A 311 -74.25 -3.25 -5.98
CA LYS A 311 -74.89 -4.16 -5.03
C LYS A 311 -76.01 -4.91 -5.73
N TYR A 312 -76.31 -6.11 -5.22
CA TYR A 312 -77.50 -6.83 -5.67
C TYR A 312 -78.73 -5.99 -5.33
N HIS A 313 -79.55 -5.70 -6.32
CA HIS A 313 -80.76 -4.90 -6.20
C HIS A 313 -81.90 -5.61 -6.91
N ALA A 314 -83.14 -5.34 -6.52
CA ALA A 314 -84.30 -5.92 -7.19
C ALA A 314 -84.44 -5.25 -8.56
N VAL A 315 -84.23 -6.03 -9.64
CA VAL A 315 -84.28 -5.55 -11.02
C VAL A 315 -85.65 -5.82 -11.62
N ASN A 316 -86.05 -4.97 -12.57
CA ASN A 316 -87.29 -5.10 -13.31
C ASN A 316 -87.13 -6.20 -14.38
N ILE A 317 -87.96 -7.25 -14.33
CA ILE A 317 -87.81 -8.47 -15.16
C ILE A 317 -87.83 -8.16 -16.66
N ILE A 318 -88.62 -7.17 -17.08
CA ILE A 318 -88.75 -6.76 -18.49
C ILE A 318 -87.43 -6.18 -18.98
N ASP A 319 -86.78 -5.31 -18.20
CA ASP A 319 -85.52 -4.66 -18.56
C ASP A 319 -84.37 -5.68 -18.63
N GLU A 320 -84.38 -6.71 -17.77
CA GLU A 320 -83.42 -7.81 -17.85
C GLU A 320 -83.59 -8.68 -19.09
N HIS A 321 -84.82 -8.89 -19.56
CA HIS A 321 -85.04 -9.64 -20.79
C HIS A 321 -84.63 -8.85 -22.05
N VAL A 322 -84.68 -7.52 -22.00
CA VAL A 322 -84.24 -6.62 -23.08
C VAL A 322 -82.71 -6.60 -23.20
N ASP A 323 -81.98 -6.54 -22.08
CA ASP A 323 -80.52 -6.58 -22.09
C ASP A 323 -79.97 -8.01 -22.03
N LYS A 324 -79.37 -8.50 -23.14
CA LYS A 324 -78.72 -9.82 -23.18
C LYS A 324 -77.52 -9.96 -22.24
N LYS A 325 -77.02 -8.85 -21.69
CA LYS A 325 -75.95 -8.82 -20.67
C LYS A 325 -76.50 -8.87 -19.23
N SER A 326 -77.81 -8.98 -19.06
CA SER A 326 -78.46 -9.08 -17.74
C SER A 326 -78.12 -10.37 -17.01
N GLU A 327 -78.44 -10.42 -15.72
CA GLU A 327 -78.18 -11.59 -14.87
C GLU A 327 -78.95 -12.85 -15.32
N ILE A 328 -80.09 -12.70 -16.00
CA ILE A 328 -80.90 -13.81 -16.53
C ILE A 328 -80.08 -14.62 -17.56
N TYR A 329 -79.47 -13.92 -18.51
CA TYR A 329 -78.74 -14.55 -19.61
C TYR A 329 -77.26 -14.76 -19.28
N ALA A 330 -76.61 -13.79 -18.63
CA ALA A 330 -75.19 -13.78 -18.31
C ALA A 330 -74.95 -13.45 -16.82
N PRO A 331 -75.21 -14.38 -15.89
CA PRO A 331 -75.10 -14.11 -14.46
C PRO A 331 -73.65 -13.85 -14.05
N LEU A 332 -73.45 -12.81 -13.23
CA LEU A 332 -72.16 -12.51 -12.63
C LEU A 332 -71.97 -13.34 -11.35
N MET A 333 -70.89 -14.12 -11.29
CA MET A 333 -70.57 -14.98 -10.13
C MET A 333 -70.47 -14.23 -8.78
N ARG A 334 -70.24 -12.90 -8.80
CA ARG A 334 -70.22 -12.05 -7.59
C ARG A 334 -71.56 -12.04 -6.84
N HIS A 335 -72.69 -12.26 -7.54
CA HIS A 335 -74.03 -12.27 -6.96
C HIS A 335 -74.47 -13.66 -6.47
N GLY A 336 -73.59 -14.66 -6.56
CA GLY A 336 -73.89 -16.06 -6.25
C GLY A 336 -74.53 -16.80 -7.42
N GLU A 337 -74.59 -18.12 -7.35
CA GLU A 337 -75.29 -18.93 -8.35
C GLU A 337 -76.81 -18.83 -8.14
N HIS A 338 -77.53 -18.50 -9.20
CA HIS A 338 -79.00 -18.44 -9.16
C HIS A 338 -79.58 -19.84 -8.85
N PRO A 339 -80.48 -20.01 -7.87
CA PRO A 339 -80.97 -21.33 -7.43
C PRO A 339 -81.59 -22.20 -8.55
N LYS A 340 -82.17 -21.61 -9.60
CA LYS A 340 -82.62 -22.37 -10.80
C LYS A 340 -81.50 -23.10 -11.55
N ARG A 341 -80.24 -22.69 -11.40
CA ARG A 341 -79.07 -23.36 -11.99
C ARG A 341 -78.52 -24.45 -11.06
N TRP A 342 -79.04 -24.57 -9.84
CA TRP A 342 -78.91 -25.78 -9.05
C TRP A 342 -79.87 -26.82 -9.58
N HIS A 343 -79.34 -27.69 -10.41
CA HIS A 343 -80.04 -28.87 -10.85
C HIS A 343 -79.07 -30.03 -10.66
N GLN A 344 -79.41 -30.96 -9.77
CA GLN A 344 -79.13 -32.35 -10.09
C GLN A 344 -79.83 -32.56 -11.43
N VAL A 345 -79.06 -32.78 -12.48
CA VAL A 345 -79.60 -33.19 -13.78
C VAL A 345 -80.45 -34.44 -13.50
N ILE A 346 -81.77 -34.33 -13.63
CA ILE A 346 -82.66 -35.48 -13.47
C ILE A 346 -82.45 -36.33 -14.73
N ASP A 347 -81.52 -37.26 -14.67
CA ASP A 347 -81.31 -38.24 -15.72
C ASP A 347 -82.61 -39.03 -15.95
N GLU A 348 -82.84 -39.49 -17.18
CA GLU A 348 -84.03 -40.29 -17.52
C GLU A 348 -84.17 -41.53 -16.62
N ASN A 349 -83.06 -42.02 -16.08
CA ASN A 349 -82.99 -43.13 -15.13
C ASN A 349 -83.64 -42.82 -13.77
N MET A 350 -83.76 -41.54 -13.39
CA MET A 350 -84.40 -41.09 -12.14
C MET A 350 -85.92 -40.88 -12.29
N LYS A 351 -86.47 -40.92 -13.50
CA LYS A 351 -87.92 -40.98 -13.72
C LYS A 351 -88.41 -42.37 -13.32
N ARG A 352 -88.78 -42.55 -12.05
CA ARG A 352 -89.32 -43.81 -11.49
C ARG A 352 -90.62 -44.30 -12.14
N TYR A 353 -91.19 -43.56 -13.09
CA TYR A 353 -92.36 -43.95 -13.86
C TYR A 353 -91.99 -44.08 -15.33
N LYS A 354 -91.74 -45.31 -15.79
CA LYS A 354 -91.87 -45.64 -17.22
C LYS A 354 -93.36 -45.66 -17.52
N ALA A 355 -93.81 -44.93 -18.55
CA ALA A 355 -95.18 -45.01 -19.02
C ALA A 355 -95.43 -46.39 -19.66
N GLN A 356 -95.80 -47.38 -18.85
CA GLN A 356 -96.42 -48.60 -19.34
C GLN A 356 -97.91 -48.31 -19.53
N PHE A 357 -98.30 -48.14 -20.78
CA PHE A 357 -99.69 -47.93 -21.17
C PHE A 357 -100.38 -49.30 -21.24
N ILE A 358 -100.77 -49.85 -20.09
CA ILE A 358 -101.60 -51.06 -19.98
C ILE A 358 -102.71 -50.76 -18.96
N GLY A 359 -103.96 -50.78 -19.42
CA GLY A 359 -105.15 -50.86 -18.55
C GLY A 359 -105.69 -49.54 -18.01
N VAL A 360 -105.88 -48.52 -18.85
CA VAL A 360 -106.71 -47.35 -18.50
C VAL A 360 -108.17 -47.65 -18.84
N GLU A 361 -108.79 -48.55 -18.08
CA GLU A 361 -110.23 -48.53 -17.87
C GLU A 361 -110.49 -47.84 -16.52
N ASN A 362 -110.98 -46.60 -16.61
CA ASN A 362 -111.71 -45.87 -15.56
C ASN A 362 -111.09 -45.79 -14.16
N LEU A 363 -109.98 -45.07 -13.99
CA LEU A 363 -109.76 -44.30 -12.76
C LEU A 363 -109.80 -42.81 -13.06
N SER A 364 -110.85 -42.13 -12.63
CA SER A 364 -110.90 -40.67 -12.57
C SER A 364 -109.95 -40.19 -11.45
N THR A 365 -108.69 -39.94 -11.79
CA THR A 365 -107.73 -39.35 -10.84
C THR A 365 -107.80 -37.82 -10.81
N LEU A 366 -108.89 -37.23 -11.29
CA LEU A 366 -109.13 -35.79 -11.15
C LEU A 366 -109.57 -35.50 -9.70
N PRO A 367 -108.83 -34.64 -8.97
CA PRO A 367 -109.18 -34.30 -7.61
C PRO A 367 -110.56 -33.62 -7.51
N LYS A 368 -111.35 -33.97 -6.49
CA LYS A 368 -112.71 -33.42 -6.26
C LYS A 368 -112.79 -31.88 -6.20
N TRP A 369 -111.70 -31.19 -5.88
CA TRP A 369 -111.67 -29.72 -5.86
C TRP A 369 -111.71 -29.10 -7.27
N LEU A 370 -111.36 -29.86 -8.31
CA LEU A 370 -111.40 -29.41 -9.71
C LEU A 370 -112.85 -29.38 -10.24
N ASP A 371 -113.70 -30.31 -9.80
CA ASP A 371 -115.16 -30.29 -10.00
C ASP A 371 -115.87 -29.18 -9.18
N GLN A 372 -115.22 -28.70 -8.11
CA GLN A 372 -115.70 -27.57 -7.31
C GLN A 372 -115.22 -26.22 -7.86
N ALA A 373 -114.04 -26.16 -8.47
CA ALA A 373 -113.47 -24.94 -9.06
C ALA A 373 -114.19 -24.49 -10.34
N THR A 374 -114.78 -25.43 -11.08
CA THR A 374 -115.62 -25.15 -12.26
C THR A 374 -117.03 -24.67 -11.90
N LYS A 375 -117.40 -24.69 -10.61
CA LYS A 375 -118.69 -24.23 -10.05
C LYS A 375 -118.56 -22.96 -9.19
N ILE A 376 -117.71 -22.01 -9.59
CA ILE A 376 -117.65 -20.69 -8.95
C ILE A 376 -118.31 -19.66 -9.87
N ASP A 377 -119.56 -19.35 -9.55
CA ASP A 377 -120.29 -18.22 -10.10
C ASP A 377 -119.59 -16.89 -9.74
N LYS A 378 -119.71 -15.93 -10.65
CA LYS A 378 -119.09 -14.60 -10.58
C LYS A 378 -119.29 -13.92 -9.21
N ARG A 379 -118.24 -13.19 -8.78
CA ARG A 379 -118.12 -12.20 -7.68
C ARG A 379 -117.50 -12.85 -6.41
N VAL A 380 -116.50 -12.28 -5.73
CA VAL A 380 -116.34 -10.90 -5.22
C VAL A 380 -114.84 -10.68 -4.94
N LEU A 381 -114.27 -9.56 -5.40
CA LEU A 381 -112.98 -9.07 -4.89
C LEU A 381 -113.15 -8.62 -3.43
N HIS A 382 -112.47 -9.27 -2.48
CA HIS A 382 -112.39 -8.79 -1.10
C HIS A 382 -111.49 -7.53 -1.03
N SER A 383 -112.12 -6.36 -0.97
CA SER A 383 -111.52 -5.03 -0.78
C SER A 383 -110.91 -4.79 0.63
N ASN A 384 -110.74 -5.81 1.46
CA ASN A 384 -110.29 -5.64 2.84
C ASN A 384 -109.08 -6.51 3.15
N TRP A 385 -107.89 -6.06 2.72
CA TRP A 385 -106.63 -6.47 3.34
C TRP A 385 -106.08 -5.32 4.19
N PRO A 386 -105.66 -5.57 5.44
CA PRO A 386 -105.52 -4.53 6.44
C PRO A 386 -104.22 -3.73 6.26
N LYS A 387 -104.34 -2.41 6.25
CA LYS A 387 -103.21 -1.50 6.46
C LYS A 387 -102.53 -1.85 7.79
N ARG A 388 -101.21 -2.01 7.74
CA ARG A 388 -100.29 -2.44 8.81
C ARG A 388 -100.72 -1.94 10.19
N LYS A 389 -101.05 -2.87 11.10
CA LYS A 389 -101.27 -2.60 12.53
C LYS A 389 -99.93 -2.27 13.19
N LEU A 390 -99.73 -1.01 13.57
CA LEU A 390 -98.69 -0.64 14.52
C LEU A 390 -99.12 -1.15 15.91
N CYS A 391 -98.23 -1.87 16.58
CA CYS A 391 -98.47 -2.45 17.89
C CYS A 391 -98.77 -1.35 18.92
N ILE A 392 -100.05 -1.19 19.30
CA ILE A 392 -100.43 -0.43 20.50
C ILE A 392 -100.11 -1.33 21.69
N LYS A 393 -98.89 -1.20 22.23
CA LYS A 393 -98.59 -1.65 23.58
C LYS A 393 -99.45 -0.82 24.54
N GLN A 394 -100.14 -1.50 25.44
CA GLN A 394 -100.98 -0.94 26.49
C GLN A 394 -100.19 0.05 27.36
N THR A 395 -100.38 1.34 27.12
CA THR A 395 -99.98 2.41 28.04
C THR A 395 -101.22 3.24 28.35
N ARG A 396 -101.54 3.36 29.64
CA ARG A 396 -102.73 3.97 30.27
C ARG A 396 -102.82 5.49 30.06
N TRP A 397 -102.59 5.97 28.85
CA TRP A 397 -102.64 7.39 28.49
C TRP A 397 -103.71 7.61 27.42
N THR A 398 -104.95 7.31 27.77
CA THR A 398 -106.12 7.75 27.01
C THR A 398 -106.36 9.24 27.26
N ALA A 399 -106.88 9.95 26.25
CA ALA A 399 -107.20 11.39 26.32
C ALA A 399 -107.86 11.88 27.64
N PRO A 400 -108.78 11.13 28.30
CA PRO A 400 -109.30 11.49 29.62
C PRO A 400 -108.25 11.54 30.74
N VAL A 401 -107.28 10.62 30.76
CA VAL A 401 -106.21 10.57 31.79
C VAL A 401 -105.28 11.77 31.67
N LEU A 402 -104.99 12.20 30.44
CA LEU A 402 -104.20 13.40 30.16
C LEU A 402 -104.90 14.68 30.61
N LYS A 403 -106.24 14.74 30.52
CA LYS A 403 -107.03 15.86 31.03
C LYS A 403 -107.00 15.92 32.57
N GLN A 404 -107.14 14.78 33.23
CA GLN A 404 -107.05 14.69 34.70
C GLN A 404 -105.67 15.13 35.21
N LEU A 405 -104.58 14.65 34.59
CA LEU A 405 -103.22 15.08 34.92
C LEU A 405 -103.03 16.59 34.73
N HIS A 406 -103.60 17.16 33.66
CA HIS A 406 -103.51 18.60 33.42
C HIS A 406 -104.22 19.42 34.50
N GLU A 407 -105.39 18.97 34.96
CA GLU A 407 -106.13 19.61 36.04
C GLU A 407 -105.40 19.50 37.39
N GLU A 408 -104.80 18.35 37.70
CA GLU A 408 -103.96 18.13 38.90
C GLU A 408 -102.73 19.06 38.92
N LEU A 409 -102.01 19.18 37.80
CA LEU A 409 -100.87 20.09 37.68
C LEU A 409 -101.28 21.57 37.81
N LYS A 410 -102.50 21.92 37.37
CA LYS A 410 -103.05 23.28 37.50
C LYS A 410 -103.45 23.59 38.94
N GLY A 411 -103.91 22.60 39.69
CA GLY A 411 -104.16 22.69 41.14
C GLY A 411 -102.89 22.91 41.95
N LEU A 412 -101.83 22.15 41.67
CA LEU A 412 -100.52 22.28 42.34
C LEU A 412 -99.86 23.65 42.13
N ARG A 413 -100.11 24.30 40.98
CA ARG A 413 -99.59 25.65 40.70
C ARG A 413 -100.27 26.78 41.46
N LYS A 414 -101.49 26.58 41.99
CA LYS A 414 -102.26 27.60 42.71
C LYS A 414 -102.01 27.60 44.23
N GLY A 415 -101.30 26.60 44.77
CA GLY A 415 -101.14 26.39 46.22
C GLY A 415 -99.76 26.72 46.81
N ILE A 416 -98.90 27.51 46.14
CA ILE A 416 -97.57 27.86 46.67
C ILE A 416 -97.44 29.38 46.77
N GLU A 417 -97.79 29.92 47.94
CA GLU A 417 -97.35 31.25 48.36
C GLU A 417 -95.83 31.25 48.56
N LYS A 418 -95.13 32.20 47.93
CA LYS A 418 -93.67 32.28 47.94
C LYS A 418 -93.19 33.04 49.18
N TYR A 419 -92.64 32.34 50.18
CA TYR A 419 -91.84 32.96 51.23
C TYR A 419 -90.38 33.16 50.78
N THR A 420 -89.81 34.34 51.06
CA THR A 420 -88.39 34.64 50.87
C THR A 420 -87.57 34.17 52.09
N LEU A 421 -86.52 33.39 51.86
CA LEU A 421 -85.63 32.86 52.90
C LEU A 421 -84.72 33.98 53.47
N ARG A 422 -84.69 34.16 54.81
CA ARG A 422 -83.70 35.00 55.51
C ARG A 422 -82.53 34.14 56.01
N LEU A 423 -81.30 34.65 55.86
CA LEU A 423 -80.05 34.04 56.34
C LEU A 423 -79.92 34.14 57.87
N ARG A 424 -79.37 33.10 58.51
CA ARG A 424 -79.05 33.06 59.96
C ARG A 424 -77.70 33.73 60.23
N THR A 425 -77.64 34.70 61.16
CA THR A 425 -76.41 35.25 61.74
C THR A 425 -75.91 34.41 62.92
N LYS A 426 -74.59 34.25 63.06
CA LYS A 426 -73.97 33.63 64.24
C LYS A 426 -73.97 34.62 65.41
N LEU A 427 -74.27 34.11 66.60
CA LEU A 427 -74.16 34.83 67.88
C LEU A 427 -72.79 34.49 68.49
N ASP A 428 -71.92 35.48 68.63
CA ASP A 428 -70.65 35.32 69.34
C ASP A 428 -70.91 35.42 70.86
N LYS A 429 -70.38 34.46 71.63
CA LYS A 429 -70.42 34.50 73.10
C LYS A 429 -69.29 35.41 73.59
N LEU A 430 -69.62 36.37 74.46
CA LEU A 430 -68.64 37.20 75.18
C LEU A 430 -67.82 36.32 76.13
N ILE A 431 -66.50 36.44 76.04
CA ILE A 431 -65.53 35.87 77.00
C ILE A 431 -65.34 36.92 78.08
N GLU A 432 -65.58 36.60 79.35
CA GLU A 432 -65.27 37.49 80.47
C GLU A 432 -63.75 37.49 80.71
N GLU A 433 -63.13 38.67 80.67
CA GLU A 433 -61.70 38.85 80.88
C GLU A 433 -61.33 38.68 82.36
N SER A 434 -60.31 37.87 82.63
CA SER A 434 -59.65 37.81 83.94
C SER A 434 -58.77 39.04 84.14
N HIS A 435 -58.94 39.75 85.26
CA HIS A 435 -58.15 40.94 85.61
C HIS A 435 -56.63 40.67 85.53
N THR A 436 -55.96 41.36 84.61
CA THR A 436 -54.50 41.40 84.47
C THR A 436 -53.87 42.30 85.55
N PRO A 437 -52.75 41.90 86.17
CA PRO A 437 -52.04 42.74 87.13
C PRO A 437 -51.41 43.97 86.43
N GLU A 438 -51.57 45.15 87.02
CA GLU A 438 -50.94 46.40 86.58
C GLU A 438 -49.42 46.31 86.77
N VAL A 439 -48.69 46.52 85.68
CA VAL A 439 -47.23 46.70 85.67
C VAL A 439 -46.96 48.21 85.74
N GLU A 440 -45.93 48.62 86.49
CA GLU A 440 -45.55 50.03 86.64
C GLU A 440 -45.42 50.74 85.27
N GLY A 441 -46.13 51.87 85.14
CA GLY A 441 -46.23 52.65 83.91
C GLY A 441 -44.87 53.17 83.48
N VAL A 442 -44.53 52.91 82.22
CA VAL A 442 -43.32 53.43 81.60
C VAL A 442 -43.60 54.90 81.22
N SER A 443 -42.60 55.76 81.14
CA SER A 443 -42.79 57.19 80.79
C SER A 443 -43.63 57.35 79.51
N GLU A 444 -44.57 58.31 79.48
CA GLU A 444 -45.51 58.52 78.34
C GLU A 444 -44.80 58.65 76.97
N ASP A 445 -43.57 59.19 76.95
CA ASP A 445 -42.74 59.29 75.75
C ASP A 445 -42.20 57.93 75.29
N GLU A 446 -41.84 57.06 76.23
CA GLU A 446 -41.39 55.69 75.97
C GLU A 446 -42.57 54.81 75.59
N GLU A 447 -43.74 55.00 76.20
CA GLU A 447 -44.99 54.33 75.79
C GLU A 447 -45.43 54.76 74.40
N SER A 448 -45.34 56.04 74.05
CA SER A 448 -45.65 56.54 72.71
C SER A 448 -44.69 55.98 71.65
N LYS A 449 -43.39 55.91 71.97
CA LYS A 449 -42.39 55.26 71.12
C LYS A 449 -42.63 53.76 71.01
N TYR A 450 -43.00 53.10 72.10
CA TYR A 450 -43.33 51.68 72.13
C TYR A 450 -44.59 51.37 71.31
N GLN A 451 -45.65 52.17 71.48
CA GLN A 451 -46.87 52.06 70.68
C GLN A 451 -46.60 52.31 69.20
N ALA A 452 -45.79 53.31 68.84
CA ALA A 452 -45.38 53.54 67.46
C ALA A 452 -44.52 52.37 66.89
N LEU A 453 -43.62 51.80 67.69
CA LEU A 453 -42.84 50.61 67.35
C LEU A 453 -43.72 49.38 67.17
N VAL A 454 -44.73 49.18 68.02
CA VAL A 454 -45.72 48.11 67.89
C VAL A 454 -46.56 48.29 66.64
N LEU A 455 -46.96 49.52 66.33
CA LEU A 455 -47.72 49.84 65.11
C LEU A 455 -46.88 49.57 63.86
N LEU A 456 -45.60 49.97 63.87
CA LEU A 456 -44.64 49.68 62.81
C LEU A 456 -44.39 48.17 62.68
N GLN A 457 -44.23 47.45 63.79
CA GLN A 457 -44.09 46.00 63.82
C GLN A 457 -45.33 45.30 63.25
N ASN A 458 -46.53 45.80 63.57
CA ASN A 458 -47.79 45.26 63.06
C ASN A 458 -47.95 45.53 61.55
N ILE A 459 -47.52 46.71 61.07
CA ILE A 459 -47.49 47.01 59.62
C ILE A 459 -46.50 46.09 58.90
N ILE A 460 -45.30 45.87 59.45
CA ILE A 460 -44.30 44.98 58.86
C ILE A 460 -44.79 43.52 58.85
N LYS A 461 -45.35 43.04 59.97
CA LYS A 461 -45.97 41.71 60.06
C LYS A 461 -47.14 41.57 59.08
N GLY A 462 -47.99 42.59 58.96
CA GLY A 462 -49.10 42.64 58.02
C GLY A 462 -48.65 42.63 56.56
N ARG A 463 -47.63 43.42 56.21
CA ARG A 463 -47.01 43.40 54.86
C ARG A 463 -46.34 42.06 54.57
N ALA A 464 -45.60 41.50 55.52
CA ALA A 464 -44.98 40.18 55.36
C ALA A 464 -46.03 39.09 55.13
N ALA A 465 -47.13 39.09 55.90
CA ALA A 465 -48.24 38.17 55.69
C ALA A 465 -48.90 38.37 54.31
N GLN A 466 -49.08 39.61 53.85
CA GLN A 466 -49.60 39.89 52.51
C GLN A 466 -48.66 39.40 51.41
N ILE A 467 -47.35 39.61 51.54
CA ILE A 467 -46.35 39.13 50.58
C ILE A 467 -46.38 37.60 50.51
N LEU A 468 -46.40 36.91 51.66
CA LEU A 468 -46.55 35.46 51.71
C LEU A 468 -47.85 34.97 51.05
N ILE A 469 -48.95 35.71 51.21
CA ILE A 469 -50.21 35.41 50.54
C ILE A 469 -50.10 35.63 49.02
N TYR A 470 -49.42 36.69 48.56
CA TYR A 470 -49.22 36.95 47.14
C TYR A 470 -48.31 35.91 46.49
N GLU A 471 -47.20 35.54 47.14
CA GLU A 471 -46.32 34.45 46.71
C GLU A 471 -47.08 33.11 46.70
N GLY A 472 -47.87 32.83 47.73
CA GLY A 472 -48.74 31.66 47.78
C GLY A 472 -49.77 31.64 46.65
N ARG A 473 -50.35 32.80 46.32
CA ARG A 473 -51.28 32.96 45.19
C ARG A 473 -50.58 32.77 43.85
N ASP A 474 -49.36 33.27 43.71
CA ASP A 474 -48.60 33.25 42.45
C ASP A 474 -48.02 31.86 42.19
N THR A 475 -47.51 31.16 43.21
CA THR A 475 -47.13 29.73 43.15
C THR A 475 -48.32 28.84 42.85
N CYS A 476 -49.47 29.08 43.50
CA CYS A 476 -50.70 28.34 43.23
C CYS A 476 -51.47 28.91 42.02
N ARG A 477 -50.93 29.86 41.24
CA ARG A 477 -51.68 30.55 40.19
C ARG A 477 -52.15 29.59 39.10
N GLU A 478 -51.31 28.64 38.71
CA GLU A 478 -51.63 27.62 37.73
C GLU A 478 -52.73 26.67 38.26
N LEU A 479 -52.58 26.19 39.50
CA LEU A 479 -53.59 25.36 40.17
C LEU A 479 -54.92 26.09 40.39
N ILE A 480 -54.89 27.36 40.82
CA ILE A 480 -56.08 28.20 40.97
C ILE A 480 -56.75 28.40 39.62
N GLN A 481 -55.97 28.58 38.55
CA GLN A 481 -56.51 28.61 37.20
C GLN A 481 -57.16 27.27 36.88
N GLU A 482 -56.47 26.13 36.98
CA GLU A 482 -57.03 24.79 36.77
C GLU A 482 -58.32 24.53 37.56
N LEU A 483 -58.37 24.90 38.84
CA LEU A 483 -59.56 24.78 39.68
C LEU A 483 -60.69 25.73 39.24
N LYS A 484 -60.38 26.96 38.82
CA LYS A 484 -61.35 27.86 38.16
C LYS A 484 -61.88 27.27 36.85
N HIS A 485 -61.09 26.49 36.12
CA HIS A 485 -61.54 25.78 34.92
C HIS A 485 -62.49 24.59 35.24
N SER A 486 -62.42 24.03 36.45
CA SER A 486 -63.28 22.91 36.87
C SER A 486 -64.72 23.33 37.22
N LYS A 487 -64.94 24.58 37.67
CA LYS A 487 -66.28 25.10 37.99
C LYS A 487 -66.90 25.82 36.78
N GLY A 488 -67.90 25.18 36.17
CA GLY A 488 -69.02 25.81 35.45
C GLY A 488 -68.75 27.05 34.57
N LEU A 489 -67.76 27.02 33.67
CA LEU A 489 -67.50 28.12 32.72
C LEU A 489 -68.68 28.36 31.75
N LEU A 490 -68.99 29.63 31.46
CA LEU A 490 -69.94 30.01 30.40
C LEU A 490 -69.44 29.52 29.02
N LYS A 491 -70.36 29.23 28.07
CA LYS A 491 -70.02 28.73 26.72
C LYS A 491 -68.96 29.57 26.00
N LYS A 492 -69.05 30.91 26.06
CA LYS A 492 -68.08 31.84 25.45
C LYS A 492 -66.66 31.70 26.03
N GLN A 493 -66.55 31.52 27.35
CA GLN A 493 -65.25 31.34 28.02
C GLN A 493 -64.63 29.97 27.70
N LYS A 494 -65.45 28.92 27.55
CA LYS A 494 -64.98 27.59 27.09
C LYS A 494 -64.41 27.65 25.68
N GLU A 495 -64.97 28.47 24.79
CA GLU A 495 -64.51 28.61 23.42
C GLU A 495 -63.19 29.39 23.32
N GLN A 496 -63.06 30.52 24.03
CA GLN A 496 -61.79 31.26 24.14
C GLN A 496 -60.67 30.37 24.70
N LYS A 497 -60.97 29.56 25.73
CA LYS A 497 -60.00 28.62 26.30
C LYS A 497 -59.65 27.46 25.37
N ARG A 498 -60.60 26.97 24.55
CA ARG A 498 -60.28 26.01 23.49
C ARG A 498 -59.30 26.64 22.48
N LYS A 499 -59.51 27.89 22.08
CA LYS A 499 -58.59 28.61 21.18
C LYS A 499 -57.20 28.78 21.79
N GLU A 500 -57.08 29.18 23.06
CA GLU A 500 -55.79 29.25 23.76
C GLU A 500 -55.10 27.88 23.85
N LYS A 501 -55.84 26.81 24.18
CA LYS A 501 -55.30 25.44 24.22
C LYS A 501 -54.80 24.98 22.85
N TYR A 502 -55.50 25.33 21.78
CA TYR A 502 -55.04 25.03 20.42
C TYR A 502 -53.79 25.84 20.08
N ARG A 503 -53.71 27.11 20.50
CA ARG A 503 -52.52 27.96 20.29
C ARG A 503 -51.28 27.40 21.00
N VAL A 504 -51.41 27.01 22.28
CA VAL A 504 -50.30 26.41 23.05
C VAL A 504 -49.87 25.08 22.43
N LYS A 505 -50.82 24.24 22.00
CA LYS A 505 -50.50 22.98 21.30
C LYS A 505 -49.82 23.19 19.95
N ALA A 506 -50.19 24.25 19.22
CA ALA A 506 -49.52 24.62 17.98
C ALA A 506 -48.08 25.05 18.25
N GLN A 507 -47.87 25.94 19.23
CA GLN A 507 -46.52 26.38 19.65
C GLN A 507 -45.62 25.22 20.08
N GLN A 508 -46.12 24.32 20.93
CA GLN A 508 -45.38 23.12 21.34
C GLN A 508 -45.03 22.21 20.14
N ARG A 509 -45.91 22.14 19.14
CA ARG A 509 -45.65 21.36 17.93
C ARG A 509 -44.55 22.03 17.09
N ASP A 510 -44.57 23.36 16.97
CA ASP A 510 -43.58 24.12 16.21
C ASP A 510 -42.19 24.03 16.87
N GLU A 511 -42.12 24.17 18.19
CA GLU A 511 -40.88 23.97 18.97
C GLU A 511 -40.30 22.56 18.77
N LEU A 512 -41.14 21.52 18.83
CA LEU A 512 -40.70 20.15 18.55
C LEU A 512 -40.19 19.95 17.12
N ILE A 513 -40.80 20.63 16.14
CA ILE A 513 -40.35 20.60 14.74
C ILE A 513 -38.99 21.30 14.61
N GLN A 514 -38.82 22.45 15.24
CA GLN A 514 -37.55 23.21 15.25
C GLN A 514 -36.43 22.40 15.91
N MET A 515 -36.67 21.82 17.10
CA MET A 515 -35.69 20.97 17.78
C MET A 515 -35.25 19.79 16.90
N ARG A 516 -36.22 19.11 16.27
CA ARG A 516 -35.91 18.01 15.34
C ARG A 516 -35.15 18.47 14.10
N MET A 517 -35.40 19.69 13.62
CA MET A 517 -34.66 20.27 12.49
C MET A 517 -33.20 20.57 12.89
N VAL A 518 -32.97 21.14 14.07
CA VAL A 518 -31.63 21.39 14.62
C VAL A 518 -30.86 20.08 14.81
N GLU A 519 -31.47 19.04 15.38
CA GLU A 519 -30.85 17.72 15.52
C GLU A 519 -30.45 17.12 14.16
N LYS A 520 -31.28 17.29 13.13
CA LYS A 520 -30.96 16.86 11.77
C LYS A 520 -29.78 17.64 11.19
N LEU A 521 -29.75 18.96 11.40
CA LEU A 521 -28.67 19.83 10.94
C LEU A 521 -27.35 19.49 11.62
N GLN A 522 -27.35 19.30 12.94
CA GLN A 522 -26.19 18.82 13.69
C GLN A 522 -25.74 17.44 13.19
N GLY A 523 -26.69 16.54 12.92
CA GLY A 523 -26.38 15.23 12.35
C GLY A 523 -25.79 15.29 10.93
N SER A 524 -26.17 16.25 10.09
CA SER A 524 -25.52 16.47 8.78
C SER A 524 -24.16 17.14 8.91
N LEU A 525 -24.02 18.12 9.81
CA LEU A 525 -22.76 18.80 10.07
C LEU A 525 -21.70 17.83 10.61
N GLY A 526 -22.06 17.00 11.59
CA GLY A 526 -21.16 15.98 12.12
C GLY A 526 -20.72 14.94 11.08
N LYS A 527 -21.57 14.62 10.09
CA LYS A 527 -21.17 13.77 8.96
C LYS A 527 -20.17 14.47 8.04
N LEU A 528 -20.43 15.73 7.69
CA LEU A 528 -19.52 16.51 6.84
C LEU A 528 -18.16 16.67 7.52
N GLN A 529 -18.15 17.07 8.79
CA GLN A 529 -16.94 17.18 9.59
C GLN A 529 -16.21 15.84 9.69
N GLY A 530 -16.91 14.74 9.94
CA GLY A 530 -16.32 13.40 9.99
C GLY A 530 -15.67 12.97 8.68
N VAL A 531 -16.27 13.33 7.53
CA VAL A 531 -15.68 13.04 6.21
C VAL A 531 -14.42 13.88 5.99
N VAL A 532 -14.45 15.18 6.29
CA VAL A 532 -13.29 16.06 6.11
C VAL A 532 -12.13 15.62 7.01
N VAL A 533 -12.38 15.45 8.31
CA VAL A 533 -11.36 14.99 9.27
C VAL A 533 -10.84 13.60 8.90
N GLY A 534 -11.73 12.68 8.50
CA GLY A 534 -11.33 11.36 8.04
C GLY A 534 -10.43 11.42 6.80
N SER A 535 -10.78 12.23 5.81
CA SER A 535 -9.97 12.41 4.60
C SER A 535 -8.60 13.03 4.87
N LEU A 536 -8.53 14.01 5.77
CA LEU A 536 -7.28 14.64 6.18
C LEU A 536 -6.38 13.66 6.92
N LEU A 537 -6.93 12.90 7.87
CA LEU A 537 -6.17 11.87 8.60
C LEU A 537 -5.69 10.76 7.67
N ASP A 538 -6.51 10.34 6.71
CA ASP A 538 -6.11 9.36 5.69
C ASP A 538 -5.00 9.89 4.79
N PHE A 539 -5.06 11.17 4.40
CA PHE A 539 -4.01 11.83 3.63
C PHE A 539 -2.69 11.88 4.41
N LEU A 540 -2.73 12.39 5.65
CA LEU A 540 -1.55 12.48 6.53
C LEU A 540 -0.94 11.10 6.80
N ASN A 541 -1.76 10.07 6.98
CA ASN A 541 -1.26 8.70 7.18
C ASN A 541 -0.60 8.13 5.93
N LYS A 542 -1.11 8.45 4.73
CA LYS A 542 -0.47 8.05 3.47
C LYS A 542 0.87 8.75 3.26
N GLU A 543 0.93 10.06 3.49
CA GLU A 543 2.18 10.81 3.37
C GLU A 543 3.22 10.35 4.40
N LEU A 544 2.80 10.07 5.64
CA LEU A 544 3.70 9.51 6.65
C LEU A 544 4.25 8.13 6.22
N ARG A 545 3.42 7.26 5.65
CA ARG A 545 3.88 5.96 5.13
C ARG A 545 4.83 6.13 3.95
N ARG A 546 4.51 7.03 3.01
CA ARG A 546 5.35 7.36 1.88
C ARG A 546 6.74 7.82 2.35
N LEU A 547 6.80 8.75 3.31
CA LEU A 547 8.07 9.23 3.87
C LEU A 547 8.86 8.12 4.58
N LEU A 548 8.19 7.20 5.29
CA LEU A 548 8.86 6.04 5.89
C LEU A 548 9.40 5.07 4.83
N GLU A 549 8.65 4.85 3.75
CA GLU A 549 9.08 4.03 2.62
C GLU A 549 10.25 4.65 1.86
N GLU A 550 10.23 5.97 1.63
CA GLU A 550 11.33 6.72 1.03
C GLU A 550 12.60 6.62 1.89
N ARG A 551 12.50 6.82 3.21
CA ARG A 551 13.64 6.64 4.13
C ARG A 551 14.18 5.21 4.12
N LYS A 552 13.30 4.21 4.05
CA LYS A 552 13.68 2.80 3.97
C LYS A 552 14.37 2.49 2.64
N ALA A 553 13.86 3.00 1.53
CA ALA A 553 14.46 2.83 0.21
C ALA A 553 15.84 3.49 0.16
N HIS A 554 15.98 4.72 0.69
CA HIS A 554 17.26 5.41 0.80
C HIS A 554 18.28 4.62 1.62
N ALA A 555 17.88 4.08 2.79
CA ALA A 555 18.76 3.23 3.59
C ALA A 555 19.19 1.95 2.85
N MET A 556 18.30 1.34 2.07
CA MET A 556 18.64 0.19 1.22
C MET A 556 19.62 0.57 0.10
N CYS A 557 19.45 1.74 -0.52
CA CYS A 557 20.39 2.25 -1.52
C CYS A 557 21.81 2.40 -0.94
N LEU A 558 21.94 3.04 0.23
CA LEU A 558 23.24 3.19 0.91
C LEU A 558 23.89 1.84 1.24
N LEU A 559 23.11 0.85 1.68
CA LEU A 559 23.62 -0.50 1.93
C LEU A 559 24.09 -1.18 0.64
N ASN A 560 23.32 -1.06 -0.45
CA ASN A 560 23.67 -1.62 -1.75
C ASN A 560 24.94 -0.97 -2.32
N GLU A 561 25.09 0.35 -2.18
CA GLU A 561 26.31 1.07 -2.56
C GLU A 561 27.51 0.59 -1.76
N ARG A 562 27.38 0.42 -0.44
CA ARG A 562 28.43 -0.14 0.40
C ARG A 562 28.81 -1.55 -0.03
N GLU A 563 27.83 -2.42 -0.29
CA GLU A 563 28.10 -3.78 -0.79
C GLU A 563 28.79 -3.76 -2.14
N ARG A 564 28.36 -2.86 -3.05
CA ARG A 564 28.99 -2.66 -4.35
C ARG A 564 30.46 -2.26 -4.18
N TYR A 565 30.77 -1.26 -3.34
CA TYR A 565 32.14 -0.86 -3.06
C TYR A 565 32.99 -2.00 -2.51
N VAL A 566 32.43 -2.81 -1.60
CA VAL A 566 33.14 -3.99 -1.07
C VAL A 566 33.41 -5.02 -2.17
N ARG A 567 32.44 -5.31 -3.04
CA ARG A 567 32.61 -6.24 -4.16
C ARG A 567 33.63 -5.73 -5.17
N GLU A 568 33.54 -4.46 -5.54
CA GLU A 568 34.49 -3.80 -6.46
C GLU A 568 35.91 -3.81 -5.88
N ALA A 569 36.08 -3.56 -4.57
CA ALA A 569 37.37 -3.64 -3.91
C ALA A 569 37.94 -5.08 -3.89
N ILE A 570 37.11 -6.09 -3.60
CA ILE A 570 37.50 -7.50 -3.64
C ILE A 570 37.90 -7.91 -5.07
N GLU A 571 37.10 -7.51 -6.07
CA GLU A 571 37.38 -7.81 -7.47
C GLU A 571 38.64 -7.09 -7.95
N ALA A 572 38.84 -5.83 -7.57
CA ALA A 572 40.06 -5.09 -7.83
C ALA A 572 41.29 -5.79 -7.22
N GLY A 573 41.18 -6.30 -5.99
CA GLY A 573 42.22 -7.12 -5.35
C GLY A 573 42.52 -8.40 -6.12
N ARG A 574 41.48 -9.11 -6.61
CA ARG A 574 41.65 -10.31 -7.47
C ARG A 574 42.33 -9.96 -8.80
N ARG A 575 41.90 -8.88 -9.46
CA ARG A 575 42.52 -8.39 -10.71
C ARG A 575 43.97 -8.02 -10.51
N GLN A 576 44.31 -7.35 -9.41
CA GLN A 576 45.71 -7.04 -9.07
C GLN A 576 46.56 -8.30 -8.90
N LYS A 577 46.05 -9.32 -8.18
CA LYS A 577 46.74 -10.61 -8.00
C LYS A 577 46.90 -11.36 -9.33
N GLU A 578 45.91 -11.32 -10.21
CA GLU A 578 46.00 -11.93 -11.53
C GLU A 578 47.00 -11.20 -12.44
N LEU A 579 46.99 -9.87 -12.45
CA LEU A 579 47.98 -9.07 -13.18
C LEU A 579 49.40 -9.28 -12.66
N ARG A 580 49.57 -9.50 -11.35
CA ARG A 580 50.87 -9.88 -10.78
C ARG A 580 51.31 -11.25 -11.32
N ARG A 581 50.46 -12.27 -11.26
CA ARG A 581 50.76 -13.60 -11.82
C ARG A 581 51.08 -13.55 -13.30
N ARG A 582 50.34 -12.78 -14.11
CA ARG A 582 50.64 -12.61 -15.54
C ARG A 582 52.02 -11.99 -15.76
N ARG A 583 52.40 -10.97 -14.97
CA ARG A 583 53.75 -10.39 -15.03
C ARG A 583 54.84 -11.40 -14.67
N GLU A 584 54.63 -12.18 -13.60
CA GLU A 584 55.54 -13.25 -13.21
C GLU A 584 55.68 -14.30 -14.33
N HIS A 585 54.56 -14.72 -14.95
CA HIS A 585 54.57 -15.62 -16.11
C HIS A 585 55.27 -15.02 -17.33
N ASP A 586 55.06 -13.75 -17.64
CA ASP A 586 55.73 -13.06 -18.75
C ASP A 586 57.24 -12.96 -18.52
N GLU A 587 57.68 -12.74 -17.27
CA GLU A 587 59.10 -12.72 -16.90
C GLU A 587 59.72 -14.11 -17.01
N MET A 588 59.04 -15.15 -16.50
CA MET A 588 59.46 -16.54 -16.70
C MET A 588 59.54 -16.89 -18.18
N PHE A 589 58.55 -16.48 -18.98
CA PHE A 589 58.54 -16.73 -20.42
C PHE A 589 59.72 -16.04 -21.12
N LYS A 590 60.03 -14.79 -20.78
CA LYS A 590 61.22 -14.09 -21.30
C LYS A 590 62.52 -14.80 -20.94
N GLN A 591 62.64 -15.30 -19.71
CA GLN A 591 63.82 -16.06 -19.29
C GLN A 591 63.94 -17.36 -20.09
N ILE A 592 62.85 -18.11 -20.25
CA ILE A 592 62.83 -19.33 -21.05
C ILE A 592 63.24 -19.03 -22.50
N VAL A 593 62.64 -18.01 -23.13
CA VAL A 593 62.99 -17.61 -24.49
C VAL A 593 64.47 -17.24 -24.60
N LYS A 594 65.01 -16.50 -23.64
CA LYS A 594 66.43 -16.15 -23.60
C LYS A 594 67.31 -17.40 -23.53
N VAL A 595 67.00 -18.34 -22.63
CA VAL A 595 67.74 -19.62 -22.53
C VAL A 595 67.63 -20.42 -23.82
N THR A 596 66.46 -20.46 -24.47
CA THR A 596 66.32 -21.16 -25.76
C THR A 596 67.09 -20.48 -26.89
N GLN A 597 67.21 -19.15 -26.88
CA GLN A 597 68.04 -18.42 -27.85
C GLN A 597 69.52 -18.69 -27.57
N GLU A 598 69.94 -18.65 -26.31
CA GLU A 598 71.32 -18.98 -25.92
C GLU A 598 71.67 -20.43 -26.29
N SER A 599 70.76 -21.40 -26.13
CA SER A 599 71.01 -22.78 -26.53
C SER A 599 71.06 -22.95 -28.04
N VAL A 600 70.18 -22.28 -28.79
CA VAL A 600 70.23 -22.24 -30.26
C VAL A 600 71.54 -21.60 -30.73
N ASP A 601 71.98 -20.51 -30.11
CA ASP A 601 73.23 -19.83 -30.45
C ASP A 601 74.46 -20.70 -30.17
N VAL A 602 74.48 -21.42 -29.05
CA VAL A 602 75.55 -22.40 -28.75
C VAL A 602 75.54 -23.52 -29.79
N TYR A 603 74.39 -24.09 -30.11
CA TYR A 603 74.28 -25.15 -31.12
C TYR A 603 74.72 -24.67 -32.51
N LEU A 604 74.34 -23.46 -32.92
CA LEU A 604 74.78 -22.87 -34.17
C LEU A 604 76.28 -22.59 -34.18
N LYS A 605 76.85 -22.12 -33.06
CA LYS A 605 78.30 -21.97 -32.92
C LYS A 605 79.00 -23.31 -33.08
N ASP A 606 78.50 -24.37 -32.45
CA ASP A 606 79.09 -25.71 -32.54
C ASP A 606 79.08 -26.22 -33.98
N ILE A 607 77.97 -26.08 -34.71
CA ILE A 607 77.89 -26.43 -36.14
C ILE A 607 78.88 -25.59 -36.97
N ILE A 608 78.99 -24.30 -36.69
CA ILE A 608 79.92 -23.41 -37.42
C ILE A 608 81.36 -23.82 -37.12
N THR A 609 81.70 -24.14 -35.87
CA THR A 609 83.05 -24.59 -35.51
C THR A 609 83.37 -25.95 -36.11
N GLU A 610 82.43 -26.90 -36.08
CA GLU A 610 82.60 -28.22 -36.71
C GLU A 610 82.76 -28.08 -38.23
N GLY A 611 81.92 -27.25 -38.88
CA GLY A 611 82.04 -26.95 -40.30
C GLY A 611 83.37 -26.26 -40.64
N MET A 612 83.84 -25.34 -39.80
CA MET A 612 85.13 -24.66 -39.98
C MET A 612 86.32 -25.61 -39.77
N GLU A 613 86.27 -26.50 -38.77
CA GLU A 613 87.26 -27.54 -38.56
C GLU A 613 87.29 -28.53 -39.73
N PHE A 614 86.13 -28.95 -40.26
CA PHE A 614 86.05 -29.80 -41.44
C PHE A 614 86.72 -29.16 -42.65
N VAL A 615 86.36 -27.90 -42.98
CA VAL A 615 86.96 -27.16 -44.11
C VAL A 615 88.45 -26.91 -43.89
N SER A 616 88.87 -26.61 -42.66
CA SER A 616 90.29 -26.40 -42.33
C SER A 616 91.09 -27.68 -42.46
N ASN A 617 90.54 -28.82 -42.01
CA ASN A 617 91.16 -30.13 -42.17
C ASN A 617 91.25 -30.52 -43.65
N GLU A 618 90.19 -30.32 -44.43
CA GLU A 618 90.21 -30.57 -45.88
C GLU A 618 91.27 -29.70 -46.57
N ALA A 619 91.27 -28.39 -46.35
CA ALA A 619 92.28 -27.47 -46.88
C ALA A 619 93.72 -27.82 -46.41
N GLY A 620 93.86 -28.21 -45.14
CA GLY A 620 95.12 -28.68 -44.57
C GLY A 620 95.62 -29.95 -45.23
N THR A 621 94.74 -30.93 -45.45
CA THR A 621 95.08 -32.18 -46.16
C THR A 621 95.44 -31.92 -47.61
N GLU A 622 94.71 -31.05 -48.32
CA GLU A 622 95.06 -30.67 -49.69
C GLU A 622 96.44 -30.00 -49.77
N TYR A 623 96.76 -29.12 -48.82
CA TYR A 623 98.07 -28.48 -48.74
C TYR A 623 99.17 -29.50 -48.49
N VAL A 624 98.98 -30.41 -47.51
CA VAL A 624 99.93 -31.49 -47.21
C VAL A 624 100.11 -32.41 -48.42
N LEU A 625 99.04 -32.76 -49.14
CA LEU A 625 99.13 -33.59 -50.35
C LEU A 625 99.83 -32.88 -51.51
N LYS A 626 99.68 -31.56 -51.64
CA LYS A 626 100.45 -30.77 -52.62
C LYS A 626 101.94 -30.75 -52.26
N LEU A 627 102.26 -30.56 -50.98
CA LEU A 627 103.63 -30.59 -50.49
C LEU A 627 104.26 -31.98 -50.65
N ALA A 628 103.52 -33.04 -50.32
CA ALA A 628 103.96 -34.42 -50.50
C ALA A 628 104.24 -34.72 -51.97
N ARG A 629 103.38 -34.29 -52.90
CA ARG A 629 103.62 -34.41 -54.35
C ARG A 629 104.84 -33.62 -54.82
N GLN A 630 105.12 -32.45 -54.23
CA GLN A 630 106.34 -31.69 -54.53
C GLN A 630 107.57 -32.46 -54.07
N ILE A 631 107.56 -32.99 -52.85
CA ILE A 631 108.66 -33.81 -52.31
C ILE A 631 108.82 -35.09 -53.14
N GLU A 632 107.74 -35.79 -53.48
CA GLU A 632 107.79 -36.99 -54.34
C GLU A 632 108.45 -36.67 -55.67
N LYS A 633 108.08 -35.56 -56.31
CA LYS A 633 108.71 -35.11 -57.56
C LYS A 633 110.19 -34.78 -57.37
N GLU A 634 110.54 -34.03 -56.34
CA GLU A 634 111.95 -33.72 -56.01
C GLU A 634 112.75 -35.00 -55.71
N THR A 635 112.13 -36.01 -55.07
CA THR A 635 112.76 -37.31 -54.84
C THR A 635 112.87 -38.15 -56.10
N GLU A 636 111.86 -38.18 -56.98
CA GLU A 636 111.95 -38.85 -58.29
C GLU A 636 113.06 -38.21 -59.13
N ASP A 637 113.10 -36.88 -59.20
CA ASP A 637 114.16 -36.13 -59.87
C ASP A 637 115.56 -36.49 -59.29
N ALA A 638 115.68 -36.60 -57.96
CA ALA A 638 116.93 -37.02 -57.31
C ALA A 638 117.28 -38.51 -57.50
N TYR A 639 116.28 -39.41 -57.57
CA TYR A 639 116.49 -40.83 -57.86
C TYR A 639 116.93 -41.04 -59.31
N GLU A 640 116.37 -40.29 -60.26
CA GLU A 640 116.79 -40.35 -61.68
C GLU A 640 118.24 -39.86 -61.86
N GLU A 641 118.72 -38.90 -61.05
CA GLU A 641 120.12 -38.45 -61.06
C GLU A 641 121.13 -39.44 -60.46
N LEU A 642 120.69 -40.41 -59.63
CA LEU A 642 121.56 -41.32 -58.85
C LEU A 642 121.68 -42.76 -59.43
N LEU A 643 121.25 -43.00 -60.67
CA LEU A 643 121.27 -44.35 -61.26
C LEU A 643 122.66 -44.78 -61.77
N SER A 644 123.49 -45.27 -60.83
CA SER A 644 124.66 -46.12 -61.07
C SER A 644 124.70 -47.24 -60.02
N VAL A 645 124.94 -48.48 -60.45
CA VAL A 645 124.84 -49.71 -59.61
C VAL A 645 125.78 -49.69 -58.38
N ASP A 646 126.84 -48.87 -58.41
CA ASP A 646 127.79 -48.74 -57.30
C ASP A 646 127.31 -47.78 -56.18
N GLU A 647 126.27 -46.95 -56.41
CA GLU A 647 125.74 -45.99 -55.43
C GLU A 647 124.55 -46.55 -54.61
N GLU A 648 123.96 -47.69 -55.03
CA GLU A 648 122.84 -48.33 -54.33
C GLU A 648 123.21 -48.81 -52.92
N ASP A 649 124.43 -49.34 -52.74
CA ASP A 649 124.94 -49.78 -51.44
C ASP A 649 125.19 -48.58 -50.49
N GLU A 650 125.62 -47.43 -51.02
CA GLU A 650 125.78 -46.19 -50.24
C GLU A 650 124.43 -45.59 -49.85
N VAL A 651 123.44 -45.64 -50.74
CA VAL A 651 122.06 -45.23 -50.44
C VAL A 651 121.43 -46.14 -49.39
N ILE A 652 121.61 -47.46 -49.48
CA ILE A 652 121.13 -48.41 -48.47
C ILE A 652 121.82 -48.18 -47.12
N ALA A 653 123.14 -47.95 -47.11
CA ALA A 653 123.87 -47.62 -45.89
C ALA A 653 123.39 -46.30 -45.27
N ASN A 654 123.16 -45.26 -46.08
CA ASN A 654 122.59 -43.99 -45.64
C ASN A 654 121.14 -44.14 -45.15
N MET A 655 120.33 -45.00 -45.77
CA MET A 655 118.96 -45.27 -45.34
C MET A 655 118.95 -46.02 -43.99
N ILE A 656 119.86 -46.98 -43.80
CA ILE A 656 120.03 -47.66 -42.52
C ILE A 656 120.51 -46.67 -41.44
N LEU A 657 121.48 -45.82 -41.75
CA LEU A 657 122.08 -44.88 -40.80
C LEU A 657 121.11 -43.77 -40.38
N HIS A 658 120.38 -43.17 -41.32
CA HIS A 658 119.54 -41.99 -41.06
C HIS A 658 118.06 -42.30 -40.81
N PHE A 659 117.51 -43.37 -41.38
CA PHE A 659 116.09 -43.70 -41.20
C PHE A 659 115.89 -44.88 -40.24
N VAL A 660 116.55 -46.02 -40.48
CA VAL A 660 116.27 -47.25 -39.72
C VAL A 660 116.81 -47.15 -38.29
N LEU A 661 118.08 -46.75 -38.09
CA LEU A 661 118.67 -46.66 -36.76
C LEU A 661 117.97 -45.62 -35.87
N PRO A 662 117.65 -44.40 -36.34
CA PRO A 662 116.92 -43.43 -35.52
C PRO A 662 115.49 -43.86 -35.20
N ASP A 663 114.78 -44.54 -36.10
CA ASP A 663 113.43 -45.03 -35.81
C ASP A 663 113.42 -46.21 -34.84
N VAL A 664 114.40 -47.11 -34.95
CA VAL A 664 114.61 -48.16 -33.93
C VAL A 664 114.94 -47.52 -32.58
N ASN A 665 115.80 -46.50 -32.54
CA ASN A 665 116.10 -45.75 -31.32
C ASN A 665 114.86 -45.04 -30.74
N LYS A 666 114.03 -44.39 -31.58
CA LYS A 666 112.76 -43.77 -31.14
C LYS A 666 111.80 -44.82 -30.58
N LYS A 667 111.69 -45.99 -31.21
CA LYS A 667 110.89 -47.13 -30.71
C LYS A 667 111.43 -47.61 -29.36
N LEU A 668 112.74 -47.80 -29.21
CA LEU A 668 113.36 -48.18 -27.94
C LEU A 668 113.15 -47.14 -26.84
N VAL A 669 113.21 -45.84 -27.16
CA VAL A 669 112.92 -44.76 -26.22
C VAL A 669 111.45 -44.77 -25.81
N ARG A 670 110.51 -44.93 -26.75
CA ARG A 670 109.07 -45.07 -26.45
C ARG A 670 108.79 -46.31 -25.59
N GLU A 671 109.46 -47.43 -25.84
CA GLU A 671 109.37 -48.63 -25.00
C GLU A 671 109.95 -48.41 -23.59
N LYS A 672 111.05 -47.66 -23.45
CA LYS A 672 111.58 -47.25 -22.15
C LYS A 672 110.60 -46.36 -21.38
N ILE A 673 110.01 -45.36 -22.05
CA ILE A 673 109.02 -44.46 -21.44
C ILE A 673 107.77 -45.23 -21.03
N THR A 674 107.24 -46.11 -21.86
CA THR A 674 106.07 -46.93 -21.50
C THR A 674 106.37 -47.90 -20.35
N LYS A 675 107.58 -48.48 -20.29
CA LYS A 675 108.03 -49.28 -19.14
C LYS A 675 108.12 -48.44 -17.86
N GLN A 676 108.66 -47.22 -17.92
CA GLN A 676 108.70 -46.29 -16.79
C GLN A 676 107.29 -45.86 -16.36
N GLN A 677 106.39 -45.55 -17.30
CA GLN A 677 105.00 -45.22 -16.99
C GLN A 677 104.28 -46.40 -16.34
N LYS A 678 104.50 -47.64 -16.80
CA LYS A 678 103.96 -48.84 -16.16
C LYS A 678 104.53 -49.05 -14.76
N GLN A 679 105.81 -48.77 -14.54
CA GLN A 679 106.41 -48.81 -13.20
C GLN A 679 105.80 -47.72 -12.29
N ASN A 680 105.67 -46.48 -12.78
CA ASN A 680 105.03 -45.39 -12.04
C ASN A 680 103.55 -45.67 -11.76
N LEU A 681 102.82 -46.27 -12.70
CA LEU A 681 101.44 -46.70 -12.47
C LEU A 681 101.38 -47.84 -11.44
N LYS A 682 102.32 -48.79 -11.46
CA LYS A 682 102.42 -49.84 -10.43
C LYS A 682 102.74 -49.24 -9.06
N THR A 683 103.68 -48.30 -8.95
CA THR A 683 103.99 -47.65 -7.67
C THR A 683 102.82 -46.80 -7.17
N ILE A 684 102.12 -46.08 -8.04
CA ILE A 684 100.87 -45.37 -7.69
C ILE A 684 99.80 -46.36 -7.24
N HIS A 685 99.61 -47.46 -7.96
CA HIS A 685 98.68 -48.52 -7.59
C HIS A 685 99.02 -49.10 -6.21
N ASP A 686 100.27 -49.51 -5.97
CA ASP A 686 100.70 -50.10 -4.70
C ASP A 686 100.62 -49.10 -3.53
N THR A 687 100.88 -47.80 -3.78
CA THR A 687 100.73 -46.74 -2.75
C THR A 687 99.27 -46.41 -2.44
N ILE A 688 98.37 -46.49 -3.41
CA ILE A 688 96.94 -46.29 -3.18
C ILE A 688 96.36 -47.51 -2.46
N TYR A 689 96.64 -48.71 -2.95
CA TYR A 689 96.04 -49.94 -2.40
C TYR A 689 96.66 -50.41 -1.08
N SER A 690 97.94 -50.14 -0.79
CA SER A 690 98.50 -50.34 0.57
C SER A 690 97.88 -49.39 1.61
N LYS A 691 97.39 -48.21 1.20
CA LYS A 691 96.60 -47.34 2.08
C LYS A 691 95.19 -47.89 2.32
N PHE A 692 94.60 -48.60 1.34
CA PHE A 692 93.31 -49.26 1.50
C PHE A 692 93.37 -50.51 2.40
N GLU A 693 94.46 -51.28 2.38
CA GLU A 693 94.64 -52.46 3.27
C GLU A 693 94.82 -52.09 4.76
N ASN A 694 95.27 -50.87 5.06
CA ASN A 694 95.47 -50.36 6.42
C ASN A 694 94.23 -49.66 7.03
N LEU A 695 93.11 -49.62 6.32
CA LEU A 695 91.84 -49.11 6.86
C LEU A 695 91.14 -50.21 7.68
N PRO A 696 90.66 -49.91 8.90
CA PRO A 696 89.90 -50.88 9.69
C PRO A 696 88.64 -51.29 8.90
N LYS A 697 88.47 -52.60 8.66
CA LYS A 697 87.26 -53.15 8.05
C LYS A 697 86.04 -52.67 8.87
N PRO A 698 85.06 -51.98 8.26
CA PRO A 698 83.91 -51.49 9.01
C PRO A 698 83.10 -52.68 9.53
N ALA A 699 82.82 -52.69 10.84
CA ALA A 699 81.87 -53.61 11.43
C ALA A 699 80.50 -53.35 10.80
N HIS A 700 79.88 -54.39 10.24
CA HIS A 700 78.50 -54.36 9.79
C HIS A 700 77.59 -54.10 11.00
N SER A 701 77.14 -52.85 11.18
CA SER A 701 75.95 -52.53 11.96
C SER A 701 74.80 -52.35 10.99
N GLU A 702 73.74 -53.14 11.16
CA GLU A 702 72.48 -53.04 10.42
C GLU A 702 71.93 -51.60 10.50
N ILE A 703 71.84 -50.93 9.35
CA ILE A 703 71.26 -49.59 9.25
C ILE A 703 69.78 -49.76 8.88
N ASN A 704 68.90 -49.41 9.81
CA ASN A 704 67.45 -49.38 9.58
C ASN A 704 67.10 -48.16 8.70
N PRO A 705 66.39 -48.33 7.56
CA PRO A 705 66.06 -47.25 6.63
C PRO A 705 65.05 -46.22 7.18
N GLU A 706 64.43 -46.49 8.34
CA GLU A 706 63.44 -45.60 8.95
C GLU A 706 64.07 -44.41 9.70
N GLU A 707 65.30 -44.54 10.21
CA GLU A 707 66.00 -43.43 10.89
C GLU A 707 66.55 -42.40 9.90
N ILE A 708 67.03 -42.84 8.73
CA ILE A 708 67.54 -41.94 7.67
C ILE A 708 66.38 -41.18 6.99
N ALA A 709 65.22 -41.81 6.82
CA ALA A 709 64.04 -41.11 6.33
C ALA A 709 63.57 -40.03 7.30
N ALA A 710 63.70 -40.25 8.62
CA ALA A 710 63.38 -39.25 9.63
C ALA A 710 64.40 -38.09 9.66
N GLU A 711 65.70 -38.38 9.49
CA GLU A 711 66.76 -37.36 9.40
C GLU A 711 66.64 -36.52 8.13
N VAL A 712 66.38 -37.13 6.97
CA VAL A 712 66.20 -36.41 5.69
C VAL A 712 64.91 -35.59 5.69
N VAL A 713 63.83 -36.07 6.32
CA VAL A 713 62.60 -35.29 6.50
C VAL A 713 62.82 -34.14 7.50
N ALA A 714 63.62 -34.33 8.55
CA ALA A 714 63.99 -33.26 9.46
C ALA A 714 64.89 -32.20 8.79
N ASP A 715 65.81 -32.61 7.92
CA ASP A 715 66.65 -31.70 7.14
C ASP A 715 65.86 -30.94 6.06
N ILE A 716 64.87 -31.57 5.43
CA ILE A 716 63.96 -30.89 4.50
C ILE A 716 63.04 -29.91 5.26
N LEU A 717 62.55 -30.28 6.45
CA LEU A 717 61.72 -29.39 7.27
C LEU A 717 62.51 -28.20 7.82
N THR A 718 63.77 -28.38 8.22
CA THR A 718 64.65 -27.27 8.65
C THR A 718 65.10 -26.39 7.49
N GLN A 719 65.26 -26.93 6.27
CA GLN A 719 65.52 -26.11 5.07
C GLN A 719 64.29 -25.33 4.60
N VAL A 720 63.07 -25.89 4.75
CA VAL A 720 61.81 -25.19 4.46
C VAL A 720 61.50 -24.13 5.52
N GLU A 721 61.79 -24.39 6.80
CA GLU A 721 61.68 -23.36 7.87
C GLU A 721 62.71 -22.22 7.70
N ASN A 722 63.93 -22.51 7.23
CA ASN A 722 64.95 -21.48 6.99
C ASN A 722 64.76 -20.69 5.68
N HIS A 723 64.05 -21.23 4.68
CA HIS A 723 63.64 -20.47 3.48
C HIS A 723 62.34 -19.69 3.65
N ALA A 724 61.55 -19.95 4.70
CA ALA A 724 60.31 -19.23 5.00
C ALA A 724 60.49 -18.05 6.01
N ILE A 725 61.71 -17.83 6.52
CA ILE A 725 62.02 -16.78 7.53
C ILE A 725 63.01 -15.71 6.98
N GLY A 726 63.24 -15.68 5.66
CA GLY A 726 63.80 -14.52 4.96
C GLY A 726 62.72 -13.82 4.14
N GLU A 727 62.25 -12.67 4.63
CA GLU A 727 61.27 -11.78 3.98
C GLU A 727 59.80 -12.21 4.08
N ASP A 728 59.23 -12.15 5.28
CA ASP A 728 58.17 -11.17 5.57
C ASP A 728 57.59 -11.35 6.99
N THR A 729 57.46 -10.23 7.69
CA THR A 729 56.67 -9.97 8.90
C THR A 729 57.22 -10.37 10.28
N LEU A 730 57.61 -9.32 11.00
CA LEU A 730 57.74 -9.26 12.46
C LEU A 730 56.34 -9.13 13.13
N PHE A 731 56.14 -10.02 14.10
CA PHE A 731 55.37 -9.88 15.35
C PHE A 731 53.83 -9.92 15.34
N LEU A 732 53.29 -11.08 15.75
CA LEU A 732 52.15 -11.16 16.68
C LEU A 732 52.28 -12.36 17.64
N SER A 733 52.55 -12.06 18.93
CA SER A 733 52.05 -12.79 20.14
C SER A 733 52.49 -14.27 20.33
N THR A 734 52.45 -14.94 21.49
CA THR A 734 51.76 -14.74 22.77
C THR A 734 52.41 -15.63 23.87
N ILE A 735 52.41 -15.14 25.12
CA ILE A 735 52.31 -15.85 26.42
C ILE A 735 53.44 -16.78 26.88
N HIS A 736 54.03 -16.42 28.03
CA HIS A 736 54.26 -17.35 29.15
C HIS A 736 54.01 -16.68 30.51
N ARG A 737 53.56 -17.49 31.47
CA ARG A 737 52.89 -17.14 32.74
C ARG A 737 53.84 -17.10 33.96
N TYR A 738 53.37 -16.36 35.00
CA TYR A 738 53.62 -16.48 36.46
C TYR A 738 54.92 -15.88 37.05
N PRO A 739 55.02 -15.62 38.39
CA PRO A 739 54.09 -14.87 39.27
C PRO A 739 54.81 -13.96 40.34
N ARG A 740 53.98 -13.14 41.04
CA ARG A 740 54.04 -12.77 42.48
C ARG A 740 55.05 -11.74 43.05
N LYS A 741 54.45 -10.84 43.88
CA LYS A 741 54.96 -10.02 45.02
C LYS A 741 55.79 -8.78 44.66
N SER A 742 55.85 -7.70 45.43
CA SER A 742 55.03 -7.02 46.45
C SER A 742 55.68 -5.63 46.67
N ASP A 743 54.94 -4.69 47.27
CA ASP A 743 55.45 -3.49 47.98
C ASP A 743 55.95 -2.30 47.12
N VAL A 744 55.96 -1.01 47.50
CA VAL A 744 55.24 -0.11 48.43
C VAL A 744 55.81 1.30 48.14
N SER A 745 54.96 2.35 48.25
CA SER A 745 55.28 3.76 48.58
C SER A 745 56.02 4.73 47.63
N GLY A 746 55.54 5.99 47.67
CA GLY A 746 56.40 7.18 47.78
C GLY A 746 56.44 8.09 46.55
N THR A 747 55.48 9.01 46.34
CA THR A 747 55.47 10.43 46.77
C THR A 747 56.61 11.34 46.29
N LYS A 748 56.16 12.46 45.67
CA LYS A 748 56.64 13.87 45.73
C LYS A 748 57.56 14.43 44.63
N GLN A 749 57.00 15.47 43.98
CA GLN A 749 57.51 16.86 43.79
C GLN A 749 58.87 17.02 43.08
N ARG A 750 59.12 17.94 42.12
CA ARG A 750 58.79 19.38 41.98
C ARG A 750 59.26 19.79 40.56
N VAL A 751 58.47 20.54 39.77
CA VAL A 751 58.53 22.01 39.52
C VAL A 751 59.68 22.53 38.64
N GLY A 752 59.31 23.28 37.58
CA GLY A 752 60.16 24.23 36.83
C GLY A 752 59.82 24.29 35.33
N ILE A 753 58.73 24.94 34.86
CA ILE A 753 58.60 26.37 34.42
C ILE A 753 59.40 26.63 33.10
N ILE A 754 58.81 26.92 31.92
CA ILE A 754 58.29 28.21 31.38
C ILE A 754 57.57 27.88 30.02
N VAL A 755 56.26 28.08 29.79
CA VAL A 755 55.46 29.27 29.37
C VAL A 755 54.99 29.18 27.90
N ASP A 756 53.69 29.42 27.73
CA ASP A 756 52.88 29.87 26.56
C ASP A 756 52.75 29.03 25.28
N GLU A 757 51.53 28.49 25.07
CA GLU A 757 50.60 28.98 24.03
C GLU A 757 49.35 28.08 24.01
N ALA A 758 48.34 28.47 24.80
CA ALA A 758 46.95 28.20 24.49
C ALA A 758 46.46 29.41 23.68
N ASP A 759 46.10 29.18 22.43
CA ASP A 759 45.13 29.94 21.60
C ASP A 759 45.48 29.79 20.10
N ALA A 760 45.05 28.69 19.48
CA ALA A 760 44.81 28.59 18.02
C ALA A 760 44.29 27.18 17.65
N LEU A 761 43.11 26.82 18.14
CA LEU A 761 42.31 25.80 17.45
C LEU A 761 41.12 26.50 16.82
N SER A 762 41.11 26.43 15.50
CA SER A 762 40.47 27.34 14.58
C SER A 762 38.96 27.36 14.69
N ILE A 763 38.46 28.58 14.86
CA ILE A 763 37.08 29.07 14.76
C ILE A 763 36.38 28.67 13.44
N SER A 764 37.10 28.12 12.45
CA SER A 764 36.57 27.68 11.15
C SER A 764 35.72 26.41 11.19
N GLN A 765 35.91 25.53 12.17
CA GLN A 765 35.13 24.28 12.25
C GLN A 765 33.82 24.43 13.03
N LEU A 766 33.63 25.56 13.72
CA LEU A 766 32.38 25.91 14.40
C LEU A 766 31.48 26.83 13.56
N SER A 767 32.02 27.52 12.54
CA SER A 767 31.19 28.28 11.59
C SER A 767 30.47 27.38 10.57
N GLU A 768 31.11 26.29 10.12
CA GLU A 768 30.49 25.33 9.19
C GLU A 768 29.31 24.56 9.80
N ILE A 769 29.25 24.41 11.12
CA ILE A 769 28.12 23.76 11.81
C ILE A 769 26.98 24.78 12.04
N ALA A 770 27.31 26.06 12.27
CA ALA A 770 26.32 27.13 12.41
C ALA A 770 25.68 27.53 11.06
N GLU A 771 26.40 27.37 9.94
CA GLU A 771 25.88 27.66 8.60
C GLU A 771 24.92 26.56 8.08
N LEU A 772 24.98 25.34 8.61
CA LEU A 772 24.03 24.26 8.28
C LEU A 772 22.74 24.29 9.12
N GLU A 773 22.73 25.00 10.25
CA GLU A 773 21.49 25.33 10.99
C GLU A 773 20.77 26.58 10.41
N ALA A 774 21.41 27.29 9.47
CA ALA A 774 20.86 28.49 8.82
C ALA A 774 20.08 28.21 7.52
N TYR A 775 20.09 26.96 7.02
CA TYR A 775 19.19 26.55 5.93
C TYR A 775 17.79 26.29 6.50
N LYS A 776 16.98 27.36 6.58
CA LYS A 776 15.52 27.22 6.69
C LYS A 776 15.01 26.48 5.46
N ASP A 777 14.19 25.46 5.69
CA ASP A 777 13.55 24.70 4.62
C ASP A 777 12.85 25.66 3.64
N PRO A 778 13.02 25.51 2.31
CA PRO A 778 12.29 26.32 1.32
C PRO A 778 10.77 26.24 1.47
N LEU A 779 10.27 25.16 2.06
CA LEU A 779 8.87 24.99 2.45
C LEU A 779 8.44 25.87 3.62
N GLU A 780 9.34 26.19 4.55
CA GLU A 780 9.04 27.06 5.69
C GLU A 780 8.97 28.54 5.25
N LEU A 781 9.83 28.94 4.31
CA LEU A 781 9.76 30.27 3.69
C LEU A 781 8.49 30.44 2.84
N TYR A 782 8.12 29.41 2.07
CA TYR A 782 6.91 29.41 1.24
C TYR A 782 5.62 29.39 2.09
N MET A 783 5.64 28.69 3.22
CA MET A 783 4.52 28.67 4.16
C MET A 783 4.39 29.98 4.95
N SER A 784 5.51 30.63 5.31
CA SER A 784 5.49 31.95 5.95
C SER A 784 5.05 33.06 5.00
N GLU A 785 5.48 33.06 3.74
CA GLU A 785 4.99 34.01 2.73
C GLU A 785 3.50 33.82 2.43
N MET A 786 2.97 32.59 2.48
CA MET A 786 1.53 32.34 2.33
C MET A 786 0.71 32.79 3.54
N ILE A 787 1.28 32.69 4.75
CA ILE A 787 0.61 33.14 5.99
C ILE A 787 0.62 34.68 6.09
N GLU A 788 1.69 35.36 5.68
CA GLU A 788 1.74 36.83 5.64
C GLU A 788 0.82 37.43 4.55
N GLN A 789 0.67 36.75 3.41
CA GLN A 789 -0.27 37.17 2.35
C GLN A 789 -1.75 36.95 2.72
N GLU A 790 -2.07 35.99 3.59
CA GLU A 790 -3.44 35.80 4.10
C GLU A 790 -3.82 36.79 5.21
N GLU A 791 -2.86 37.30 6.01
CA GLU A 791 -3.12 38.28 7.07
C GLU A 791 -3.29 39.72 6.55
N GLU A 792 -2.66 40.10 5.43
CA GLU A 792 -2.88 41.40 4.78
C GLU A 792 -4.08 41.43 3.80
N GLY A 793 -4.67 40.27 3.48
CA GLY A 793 -5.80 40.14 2.55
C GLY A 793 -7.20 40.20 3.18
N LEU A 794 -7.33 40.29 4.51
CA LEU A 794 -8.62 40.24 5.22
C LEU A 794 -9.04 41.61 5.79
N GLN A 795 -9.09 42.62 4.93
CA GLN A 795 -9.98 43.78 5.11
C GLN A 795 -10.80 44.00 3.84
N PHE A 796 -11.84 43.19 3.65
CA PHE A 796 -12.95 43.53 2.76
C PHE A 796 -14.17 43.95 3.58
N ASN A 797 -14.33 45.27 3.67
CA ASN A 797 -15.60 45.93 3.95
C ASN A 797 -16.64 45.45 2.92
N ILE A 798 -17.72 44.82 3.38
CA ILE A 798 -18.93 44.62 2.58
C ILE A 798 -20.16 45.03 3.39
N ILE A 799 -20.53 46.30 3.21
CA ILE A 799 -21.89 46.85 3.30
C ILE A 799 -21.93 47.93 2.21
N PRO A 800 -23.04 48.19 1.45
CA PRO A 800 -24.30 47.45 1.24
C PRO A 800 -24.65 47.25 -0.26
N GLU A 801 -25.73 46.53 -0.56
CA GLU A 801 -26.87 46.95 -1.43
C GLU A 801 -27.67 45.72 -1.92
N ASP A 802 -28.89 45.59 -1.37
CA ASP A 802 -30.12 45.03 -1.99
C ASP A 802 -31.00 44.26 -0.97
N PRO A 803 -32.12 44.85 -0.51
CA PRO A 803 -33.08 44.20 0.40
C PRO A 803 -34.10 43.27 -0.29
N GLU A 804 -33.91 42.83 -1.53
CA GLU A 804 -34.97 42.15 -2.29
C GLU A 804 -34.88 40.61 -2.41
N GLU A 805 -33.77 39.96 -2.04
CA GLU A 805 -33.66 38.50 -2.19
C GLU A 805 -34.19 37.67 -0.99
N TYR A 806 -34.70 38.32 0.05
CA TYR A 806 -35.27 37.63 1.24
C TYR A 806 -36.76 37.27 1.13
N ASN A 807 -37.35 37.29 -0.07
CA ASN A 807 -38.78 36.99 -0.27
C ASN A 807 -39.08 35.69 -1.05
N PHE A 808 -38.08 34.93 -1.50
CA PHE A 808 -38.35 33.75 -2.36
C PHE A 808 -38.68 32.44 -1.60
N ARG A 809 -38.62 32.42 -0.27
CA ARG A 809 -38.93 31.21 0.53
C ARG A 809 -40.29 31.20 1.23
N ASN A 810 -41.06 32.28 1.15
CA ASN A 810 -42.42 32.32 1.72
C ASN A 810 -43.52 31.80 0.77
N ASN A 811 -43.24 31.66 -0.53
CA ASN A 811 -44.28 31.31 -1.52
C ASN A 811 -44.43 29.81 -1.82
N VAL A 812 -43.77 28.90 -1.09
CA VAL A 812 -43.87 27.44 -1.32
C VAL A 812 -44.69 26.71 -0.24
N LEU A 813 -45.21 27.42 0.76
CA LEU A 813 -46.07 26.84 1.80
C LEU A 813 -47.57 27.18 1.66
N ASP A 814 -47.95 28.04 0.73
CA ASP A 814 -49.36 28.45 0.49
C ASP A 814 -50.10 27.67 -0.60
N THR A 815 -49.65 26.46 -0.94
CA THR A 815 -50.39 25.55 -1.83
C THR A 815 -50.73 24.23 -1.16
N ILE A 816 -51.53 24.30 -0.10
CA ILE A 816 -52.41 23.21 0.31
C ILE A 816 -53.83 23.74 0.12
N PRO A 817 -54.64 23.18 -0.79
CA PRO A 817 -56.02 23.62 -0.92
C PRO A 817 -56.76 23.33 0.38
N GLU A 818 -57.31 24.38 1.00
CA GLU A 818 -58.36 24.27 1.99
C GLU A 818 -59.49 23.44 1.36
N VAL A 819 -59.68 22.23 1.87
CA VAL A 819 -60.87 21.44 1.57
C VAL A 819 -61.95 21.96 2.51
N ASP A 820 -62.77 22.86 1.98
CA ASP A 820 -64.05 23.23 2.57
C ASP A 820 -64.89 21.98 2.80
N ASN A 821 -64.99 21.54 4.05
CA ASN A 821 -66.01 20.60 4.49
C ASN A 821 -67.28 21.38 4.86
N GLU A 822 -67.87 22.07 3.88
CA GLU A 822 -69.29 22.39 3.90
C GLU A 822 -70.05 21.19 3.33
N ASN A 823 -70.49 20.28 4.21
CA ASN A 823 -71.76 19.54 4.11
C ASN A 823 -71.83 18.43 5.17
N SER A 824 -72.34 18.77 6.35
CA SER A 824 -73.10 17.80 7.17
C SER A 824 -74.26 18.50 7.89
N SER A 825 -75.19 19.02 7.09
CA SER A 825 -76.59 19.09 7.49
C SER A 825 -77.17 17.68 7.35
N VAL A 826 -77.21 16.90 8.43
CA VAL A 826 -78.16 15.79 8.57
C VAL A 826 -78.71 15.82 10.00
N LYS A 827 -80.03 15.95 10.05
CA LYS A 827 -80.91 15.78 11.19
C LYS A 827 -80.67 14.43 11.85
N ASP A 828 -80.52 14.43 13.17
CA ASP A 828 -81.25 13.59 14.13
C ASP A 828 -81.15 14.21 15.53
#